data_AF-A0A7K3NGL3-F1
#
_entry.id   AF-A0A7K3NGL3-F1
#
_cell.length_a   1.000
_cell.length_b   1.000
_cell.length_c   1.000
_cell.angle_alpha   90.00
_cell.angle_beta   90.00
_cell.angle_gamma   90.00
#
_symmetry.space_group_name_H-M   'P 1'
#
loop_
_entity.id
_entity.type
_entity.pdbx_description
1 polymer ?
#
loop_
_entity_poly.entity_id
_entity_poly.type
_entity_poly.pdbx_seq_one_letter_code
_entity_poly.pdbx_strand_id
1 'polypeptide(L)'
;MLKATQELNTIANSLSNYIDESKITDFRAILNFDMGANIYILCQETEQCSEIVKDLKKLTNMRLDIECISVEQFDDDAYYKSLFERTSRIDYGARRSLFSFSSNGSTTKKFKPWIVSFYSYKGGVGRTTSLALFGAHAAYNHGKKIFIIDLDIEAPGITNFYGLYRNGNFNNGVIEYLKDKEYDSSTALDETYVYEVSKDISGPGSIHVMSAGNIHEKNDRDDFIIGLARLDLIGSEAFINSIYNMISEIEDTYNPDIILIDSRTGLNDIFGSIVNHISSTTIGIFGIDVQNEPGLHFFLDTYIESSKIDSVILVNAIATRSFSKNLQIFKNKIDSYLNENLPSSIDSIPAIPTFQFSHNSTLECVGKDDEDLNDFIDVIVKKSTTDYVNCFEYLLKMAKDKTSSTPTSRSAHCEEAVEEPDEHLSVANNDSDENFSENSIINSADILFSKYPNKEAILNNLSKNYPEPYAEDICFSDDFLAKKFYIRKSMEDIFLPDKFMFLGGKGTGKTALYLALQNNTFFKNIKLRSQKLNTKYLRLEYTSLLTADGKLSDIFFSIDNFDQSSIPDKDYFYKRFWIVYIWAILFQPRNKLGITPSIPAFVIGNNAQTAVLIKKHIYDDQLFCSIENDLTSFDNYMNSQDSNLILAFDQLDKIVKPRLWSSAITPLINYCLSVNFKRLQLKLFIRRDLFNSLGNITNKYQLENRSINLEWSVDEIFDFFFKIIIAHSRDAFFNYISDYHHAYNRFTTSFINKMKKVVEKKHSYNQFNADSCFIKALVEVFFGEFADPDGSRKWGESYEWFYVNLKNADNTISLRPFLDLVKFALDRAKDDNNFNISYFPAINQRYFSAAARSYAVERHLKDLANEEGNEPLQIIINEIRNDKVPQNTRITTLLQTEFEELANYIIKNNKTLSDNGYTVEKFENDLTLNGIISVKYKAGGRKMYSFAFLYKYYLGLKKPMATKYKPRKFNSKY
;
A
#
# COMPACT_ATOMS: atom_id res chain seq x y z
N MET A 1 -4.25 31.88 -8.29
CA MET A 1 -2.85 32.28 -8.05
C MET A 1 -2.18 32.78 -9.32
N LEU A 2 -1.76 31.94 -10.28
CA LEU A 2 -1.02 32.40 -11.48
C LEU A 2 -1.67 33.56 -12.26
N LYS A 3 -2.99 33.53 -12.48
CA LYS A 3 -3.73 34.64 -13.11
C LYS A 3 -3.71 35.92 -12.27
N ALA A 4 -3.88 35.81 -10.95
CA ALA A 4 -3.83 36.96 -10.04
C ALA A 4 -2.43 37.59 -10.00
N THR A 5 -1.36 36.79 -10.02
CA THR A 5 0.03 37.27 -10.13
C THR A 5 0.28 37.99 -11.46
N GLN A 6 -0.21 37.45 -12.58
CA GLN A 6 -0.13 38.10 -13.90
C GLN A 6 -0.92 39.42 -13.94
N GLU A 7 -2.13 39.43 -13.39
CA GLU A 7 -2.98 40.62 -13.31
C GLU A 7 -2.36 41.69 -12.39
N LEU A 8 -1.78 41.31 -11.24
CA LEU A 8 -1.05 42.21 -10.35
C LEU A 8 0.19 42.81 -11.02
N ASN A 9 0.97 42.01 -11.76
CA ASN A 9 2.11 42.51 -12.54
C ASN A 9 1.65 43.47 -13.65
N THR A 10 0.49 43.22 -14.27
CA THR A 10 -0.10 44.11 -15.28
C THR A 10 -0.51 45.45 -14.66
N ILE A 11 -1.11 45.42 -13.47
CA ILE A 11 -1.46 46.62 -12.68
C ILE A 11 -0.20 47.41 -12.31
N ALA A 12 0.84 46.72 -11.80
CA ALA A 12 2.09 47.35 -11.41
C ALA A 12 2.83 47.99 -12.60
N ASN A 13 2.80 47.37 -13.78
CA ASN A 13 3.32 47.95 -15.00
C ASN A 13 2.54 49.22 -15.39
N SER A 14 1.21 49.19 -15.31
CA SER A 14 0.37 50.37 -15.59
C SER A 14 0.65 51.51 -14.60
N LEU A 15 0.79 51.22 -13.31
CA LEU A 15 1.13 52.21 -12.28
C LEU A 15 2.53 52.77 -12.47
N SER A 16 3.50 51.96 -12.92
CA SER A 16 4.85 52.43 -13.25
C SER A 16 4.82 53.45 -14.40
N ASN A 17 4.00 53.23 -15.42
CA ASN A 17 3.81 54.22 -16.50
C ASN A 17 3.23 55.55 -15.97
N TYR A 18 2.32 55.50 -14.98
CA TYR A 18 1.79 56.72 -14.36
C TYR A 18 2.81 57.47 -13.48
N ILE A 19 3.82 56.78 -12.94
CA ILE A 19 4.99 57.42 -12.32
C ILE A 19 5.83 58.14 -13.38
N ASP A 20 6.11 57.47 -14.51
CA ASP A 20 6.91 58.06 -15.60
C ASP A 20 6.22 59.30 -16.20
N GLU A 21 4.88 59.32 -16.23
CA GLU A 21 4.05 60.47 -16.61
C GLU A 21 3.92 61.56 -15.52
N SER A 22 4.58 61.38 -14.35
CA SER A 22 4.51 62.28 -13.19
C SER A 22 3.10 62.52 -12.63
N LYS A 23 2.16 61.58 -12.85
CA LYS A 23 0.77 61.65 -12.35
C LYS A 23 0.62 61.09 -10.94
N ILE A 24 1.49 60.17 -10.56
CA ILE A 24 1.60 59.64 -9.20
C ILE A 24 3.06 59.66 -8.76
N THR A 25 3.30 59.72 -7.45
CA THR A 25 4.64 59.86 -6.88
C THR A 25 5.29 58.49 -6.63
N ASP A 26 4.54 57.55 -6.06
CA ASP A 26 4.95 56.15 -5.90
C ASP A 26 3.71 55.26 -5.70
N PHE A 27 3.88 53.94 -5.72
CA PHE A 27 2.79 53.01 -5.38
C PHE A 27 3.29 51.76 -4.66
N ARG A 28 2.37 51.11 -3.93
CA ARG A 28 2.53 49.76 -3.38
C ARG A 28 1.35 48.89 -3.76
N ALA A 29 1.63 47.69 -4.25
CA ALA A 29 0.61 46.72 -4.61
C ALA A 29 0.79 45.46 -3.77
N ILE A 30 -0.19 45.12 -2.93
CA ILE A 30 -0.13 44.01 -1.97
C ILE A 30 -1.18 42.96 -2.33
N LEU A 31 -0.77 41.72 -2.62
CA LEU A 31 -1.72 40.62 -2.86
C LEU A 31 -2.26 40.05 -1.54
N ASN A 32 -3.57 39.88 -1.44
CA ASN A 32 -4.25 39.34 -0.25
C ASN A 32 -4.42 37.81 -0.33
N PHE A 33 -4.75 37.16 0.80
CA PHE A 33 -5.01 35.70 0.84
C PHE A 33 -6.24 35.27 0.05
N ASP A 34 -7.23 36.14 -0.12
CA ASP A 34 -8.40 35.91 -0.97
C ASP A 34 -8.10 36.08 -2.47
N MET A 35 -6.82 36.29 -2.82
CA MET A 35 -6.33 36.56 -4.17
C MET A 35 -6.86 37.88 -4.75
N GLY A 36 -7.39 38.79 -3.91
CA GLY A 36 -7.54 40.21 -4.22
C GLY A 36 -6.23 40.97 -4.01
N ALA A 37 -6.20 42.28 -4.26
CA ALA A 37 -5.04 43.12 -3.94
C ALA A 37 -5.42 44.46 -3.34
N ASN A 38 -4.60 44.92 -2.39
CA ASN A 38 -4.61 46.27 -1.85
C ASN A 38 -3.57 47.11 -2.61
N ILE A 39 -3.99 48.19 -3.24
CA ILE A 39 -3.14 49.10 -3.99
C ILE A 39 -3.10 50.45 -3.26
N TYR A 40 -1.93 50.86 -2.81
CA TYR A 40 -1.68 52.15 -2.19
C TYR A 40 -0.99 53.05 -3.21
N ILE A 41 -1.58 54.21 -3.51
CA ILE A 41 -1.06 55.15 -4.50
C ILE A 41 -0.72 56.45 -3.78
N LEU A 42 0.53 56.90 -3.87
CA LEU A 42 0.98 58.18 -3.34
C LEU A 42 0.82 59.26 -4.43
N CYS A 43 0.11 60.34 -4.13
CA CYS A 43 -0.15 61.44 -5.05
C CYS A 43 -0.11 62.82 -4.35
N GLN A 44 0.03 63.90 -5.13
CA GLN A 44 0.05 65.26 -4.58
C GLN A 44 -1.32 65.72 -4.07
N GLU A 45 -2.39 65.38 -4.79
CA GLU A 45 -3.78 65.65 -4.41
C GLU A 45 -4.65 64.41 -4.63
N THR A 46 -5.44 64.01 -3.63
CA THR A 46 -6.27 62.78 -3.67
C THR A 46 -7.36 62.79 -4.73
N GLU A 47 -7.85 63.97 -5.16
CA GLU A 47 -8.90 64.10 -6.18
C GLU A 47 -8.44 63.65 -7.58
N GLN A 48 -7.13 63.73 -7.86
CA GLN A 48 -6.53 63.38 -9.16
C GLN A 48 -6.48 61.86 -9.42
N CYS A 49 -6.61 61.02 -8.38
CA CYS A 49 -6.53 59.56 -8.52
C CYS A 49 -7.83 58.89 -8.99
N SER A 50 -8.94 59.62 -9.09
CA SER A 50 -10.25 59.06 -9.42
C SER A 50 -10.34 58.44 -10.83
N GLU A 51 -9.60 58.98 -11.80
CA GLU A 51 -9.50 58.43 -13.16
C GLU A 51 -8.60 57.18 -13.20
N ILE A 52 -7.45 57.22 -12.52
CA ILE A 52 -6.50 56.11 -12.42
C ILE A 52 -7.19 54.88 -11.79
N VAL A 53 -7.96 55.07 -10.71
CA VAL A 53 -8.74 54.00 -10.05
C VAL A 53 -9.74 53.33 -10.99
N LYS A 54 -10.39 54.10 -11.87
CA LYS A 54 -11.36 53.55 -12.84
C LYS A 54 -10.66 52.73 -13.94
N ASP A 55 -9.50 53.17 -14.39
CA ASP A 55 -8.74 52.47 -15.42
C ASP A 55 -8.15 51.16 -14.87
N LEU A 56 -7.61 51.18 -13.65
CA LEU A 56 -7.14 49.96 -12.97
C LEU A 56 -8.24 48.92 -12.79
N LYS A 57 -9.46 49.33 -12.41
CA LYS A 57 -10.61 48.40 -12.26
C LYS A 57 -11.11 47.79 -13.58
N LYS A 58 -10.73 48.35 -14.74
CA LYS A 58 -11.06 47.77 -16.06
C LYS A 58 -10.00 46.77 -16.54
N LEU A 59 -8.77 46.89 -16.06
CA LEU A 59 -7.63 46.08 -16.49
C LEU A 59 -7.64 44.66 -15.92
N THR A 60 -8.42 44.41 -14.87
CA THR A 60 -8.38 43.16 -14.10
C THR A 60 -9.77 42.74 -13.64
N ASN A 61 -9.97 41.43 -13.47
CA ASN A 61 -11.16 40.89 -12.78
C ASN A 61 -10.87 40.61 -11.30
N MET A 62 -9.66 40.93 -10.83
CA MET A 62 -9.23 40.79 -9.44
C MET A 62 -9.95 41.82 -8.56
N ARG A 63 -10.33 41.41 -7.35
CA ARG A 63 -10.88 42.31 -6.35
C ARG A 63 -9.78 43.28 -5.91
N LEU A 64 -9.93 44.56 -6.24
CA LEU A 64 -9.01 45.61 -5.85
C LEU A 64 -9.59 46.45 -4.72
N ASP A 65 -8.83 46.59 -3.64
CA ASP A 65 -8.98 47.68 -2.68
C ASP A 65 -7.93 48.73 -3.01
N ILE A 66 -8.32 49.98 -3.27
CA ILE A 66 -7.39 51.01 -3.74
C ILE A 66 -7.50 52.22 -2.82
N GLU A 67 -6.38 52.59 -2.24
CA GLU A 67 -6.26 53.71 -1.31
C GLU A 67 -5.29 54.75 -1.89
N CYS A 68 -5.74 56.00 -1.94
CA CYS A 68 -4.96 57.12 -2.47
C CYS A 68 -4.52 57.99 -1.30
N ILE A 69 -3.22 58.19 -1.17
CA ILE A 69 -2.59 58.84 -0.02
C ILE A 69 -1.98 60.16 -0.51
N SER A 70 -2.34 61.25 0.16
CA SER A 70 -1.70 62.56 -0.08
C SER A 70 -0.31 62.63 0.58
N VAL A 71 0.54 63.54 0.10
CA VAL A 71 1.87 63.77 0.70
C VAL A 71 1.76 64.19 2.18
N GLU A 72 0.73 64.94 2.57
CA GLU A 72 0.50 65.33 3.98
C GLU A 72 0.18 64.13 4.86
N GLN A 73 -0.70 63.22 4.42
CA GLN A 73 -1.04 61.99 5.16
C GLN A 73 0.14 61.02 5.25
N PHE A 74 0.96 60.97 4.20
CA PHE A 74 2.18 60.17 4.19
C PHE A 74 3.20 60.67 5.22
N ASP A 75 3.32 61.99 5.39
CA ASP A 75 4.26 62.58 6.34
C ASP A 75 3.80 62.48 7.81
N ASP A 76 2.49 62.44 8.07
CA ASP A 76 1.94 62.38 9.42
C ASP A 76 1.77 60.96 9.98
N ASP A 77 1.68 59.91 9.14
CA ASP A 77 1.43 58.53 9.59
C ASP A 77 2.67 57.62 9.49
N ALA A 78 3.12 57.13 10.64
CA ALA A 78 4.24 56.18 10.74
C ALA A 78 3.98 54.85 9.98
N TYR A 79 2.72 54.44 9.85
CA TYR A 79 2.33 53.24 9.11
C TYR A 79 2.62 53.41 7.61
N TYR A 80 2.20 54.52 6.98
CA TYR A 80 2.45 54.74 5.56
C TYR A 80 3.95 54.90 5.26
N LYS A 81 4.72 55.57 6.13
CA LYS A 81 6.19 55.61 5.99
C LYS A 81 6.80 54.21 5.95
N SER A 82 6.43 53.36 6.91
CA SER A 82 6.92 51.96 6.96
C SER A 82 6.51 51.12 5.75
N LEU A 83 5.36 51.43 5.13
CA LEU A 83 4.83 50.72 3.97
C LEU A 83 5.65 50.99 2.70
N PHE A 84 6.11 52.24 2.52
CA PHE A 84 6.87 52.68 1.35
C PHE A 84 8.39 52.60 1.52
N GLU A 85 8.92 52.36 2.73
CA GLU A 85 10.35 52.11 2.98
C GLU A 85 10.88 50.79 2.39
N ARG A 86 10.00 49.82 2.06
CA ARG A 86 10.39 48.50 1.51
C ARG A 86 10.98 48.61 0.09
N THR A 87 11.93 47.76 -0.27
CA THR A 87 12.63 47.85 -1.56
C THR A 87 11.79 47.45 -2.79
N SER A 88 10.73 46.64 -2.66
CA SER A 88 9.93 46.14 -3.79
C SER A 88 8.52 46.74 -3.86
N ARG A 89 8.17 47.41 -4.97
CA ARG A 89 6.83 48.04 -5.18
C ARG A 89 5.66 47.05 -5.19
N ILE A 90 5.94 45.80 -5.53
CA ILE A 90 4.97 44.70 -5.45
C ILE A 90 5.30 43.87 -4.21
N ASP A 91 4.29 43.67 -3.38
CA ASP A 91 4.29 42.74 -2.27
C ASP A 91 3.27 41.64 -2.60
N TYR A 92 3.69 40.38 -2.60
CA TYR A 92 2.74 39.27 -2.80
C TYR A 92 2.00 38.89 -1.51
N GLY A 93 1.96 39.82 -0.54
CA GLY A 93 1.27 39.69 0.73
C GLY A 93 2.10 38.98 1.79
N ALA A 94 1.50 38.80 2.97
CA ALA A 94 2.04 37.91 3.98
C ALA A 94 2.19 36.50 3.40
N ARG A 95 3.43 36.10 3.08
CA ARG A 95 3.74 34.74 2.66
C ARG A 95 3.61 33.86 3.91
N ARG A 96 2.43 33.27 4.13
CA ARG A 96 2.13 32.41 5.29
C ARG A 96 3.03 31.19 5.41
N SER A 97 3.67 30.78 4.31
CA SER A 97 4.65 29.70 4.30
C SER A 97 5.67 29.93 3.18
N LEU A 98 6.85 29.34 3.32
CA LEU A 98 8.01 29.38 2.43
C LEU A 98 8.76 30.73 2.38
N PHE A 99 8.60 31.60 3.38
CA PHE A 99 9.33 32.87 3.45
C PHE A 99 10.84 32.65 3.57
N SER A 100 11.25 31.57 4.25
CA SER A 100 12.65 31.21 4.44
C SER A 100 13.43 30.96 3.14
N PHE A 101 12.74 30.72 2.02
CA PHE A 101 13.36 30.54 0.70
C PHE A 101 13.63 31.86 -0.03
N SER A 102 13.09 32.98 0.47
CA SER A 102 13.26 34.31 -0.15
C SER A 102 14.05 35.28 0.71
N SER A 103 14.28 34.97 2.00
CA SER A 103 15.06 35.80 2.89
C SER A 103 16.56 35.53 2.71
N ASN A 104 17.27 36.47 2.08
CA ASN A 104 18.74 36.51 2.09
C ASN A 104 19.23 37.00 3.48
N GLY A 105 19.05 36.18 4.52
CA GLY A 105 19.44 36.51 5.89
C GLY A 105 20.92 36.19 6.16
N SER A 106 21.69 37.20 6.54
CA SER A 106 23.17 37.22 6.62
C SER A 106 23.79 36.76 7.95
N THR A 107 23.03 36.15 8.87
CA THR A 107 23.54 35.76 10.19
C THR A 107 23.41 34.26 10.45
N THR A 108 24.50 33.51 10.27
CA THR A 108 24.64 32.13 10.74
C THR A 108 25.33 32.15 12.11
N LYS A 109 24.61 31.79 13.17
CA LYS A 109 25.23 31.58 14.48
C LYS A 109 25.96 30.23 14.43
N LYS A 110 27.26 30.22 14.69
CA LYS A 110 28.05 28.98 14.69
C LYS A 110 27.86 28.25 16.01
N PHE A 111 27.37 27.02 15.93
CA PHE A 111 27.33 26.07 17.05
C PHE A 111 28.62 25.25 17.10
N LYS A 112 29.03 24.84 18.30
CA LYS A 112 30.15 23.92 18.48
C LYS A 112 29.87 22.49 17.97
N PRO A 113 28.70 21.86 18.26
CA PRO A 113 28.39 20.56 17.69
C PRO A 113 28.22 20.65 16.18
N TRP A 114 28.59 19.57 15.48
CA TRP A 114 28.36 19.48 14.06
C TRP A 114 26.90 19.14 13.77
N ILE A 115 26.17 20.04 13.11
CA ILE A 115 24.73 19.86 12.84
C ILE A 115 24.52 19.26 11.45
N VAL A 116 23.96 18.05 11.39
CA VAL A 116 23.71 17.32 10.16
C VAL A 116 22.21 17.12 9.97
N SER A 117 21.67 17.65 8.88
CA SER A 117 20.24 17.56 8.57
C SER A 117 19.99 16.56 7.46
N PHE A 118 19.01 15.69 7.65
CA PHE A 118 18.54 14.75 6.64
C PHE A 118 17.26 15.31 6.03
N TYR A 119 17.22 15.41 4.70
CA TYR A 119 16.10 15.99 3.95
C TYR A 119 15.67 15.09 2.79
N SER A 120 14.36 15.09 2.51
CA SER A 120 13.79 14.47 1.32
C SER A 120 12.54 15.21 0.87
N TYR A 121 12.36 15.34 -0.44
CA TYR A 121 11.14 15.92 -1.01
C TYR A 121 9.92 14.98 -0.89
N LYS A 122 10.13 13.67 -1.01
CA LYS A 122 9.08 12.65 -0.88
C LYS A 122 9.30 11.80 0.37
N GLY A 123 8.20 11.43 1.03
CA GLY A 123 8.21 10.43 2.09
C GLY A 123 8.54 9.03 1.55
N GLY A 124 9.04 8.15 2.43
CA GLY A 124 9.32 6.76 2.09
C GLY A 124 10.63 6.51 1.33
N VAL A 125 11.52 7.50 1.22
CA VAL A 125 12.86 7.35 0.59
C VAL A 125 13.96 6.87 1.55
N GLY A 126 13.62 6.61 2.82
CA GLY A 126 14.55 6.13 3.85
C GLY A 126 15.29 7.23 4.62
N ARG A 127 14.75 8.45 4.70
CA ARG A 127 15.36 9.60 5.40
C ARG A 127 15.60 9.34 6.90
N THR A 128 14.53 9.10 7.66
CA THR A 128 14.60 8.79 9.10
C THR A 128 15.44 7.55 9.39
N THR A 129 15.30 6.50 8.57
CA THR A 129 16.12 5.27 8.67
C THR A 129 17.61 5.57 8.54
N SER A 130 17.98 6.38 7.53
CA SER A 130 19.38 6.73 7.29
C SER A 130 19.96 7.57 8.41
N LEU A 131 19.16 8.50 8.96
CA LEU A 131 19.54 9.31 10.12
C LEU A 131 19.78 8.43 11.34
N ALA A 132 18.85 7.53 11.65
CA ALA A 132 18.95 6.65 12.81
C ALA A 132 20.18 5.73 12.72
N LEU A 133 20.43 5.15 11.54
CA LEU A 133 21.62 4.34 11.29
C LEU A 133 22.91 5.12 11.40
N PHE A 134 22.96 6.36 10.89
CA PHE A 134 24.14 7.20 11.01
C PHE A 134 24.45 7.51 12.48
N GLY A 135 23.43 7.90 13.27
CA GLY A 135 23.57 8.17 14.69
C GLY A 135 24.09 6.95 15.46
N ALA A 136 23.49 5.78 15.22
CA ALA A 136 23.92 4.54 15.85
C ALA A 136 25.34 4.13 15.42
N HIS A 137 25.69 4.24 14.13
CA HIS A 137 27.03 3.96 13.63
C HIS A 137 28.09 4.89 14.22
N ALA A 138 27.82 6.20 14.29
CA ALA A 138 28.75 7.18 14.84
C ALA A 138 28.95 6.99 16.35
N ALA A 139 27.88 6.68 17.10
CA ALA A 139 27.97 6.41 18.53
C ALA A 139 28.71 5.08 18.79
N TYR A 140 28.26 3.99 18.17
CA TYR A 140 28.76 2.65 18.45
C TYR A 140 30.19 2.44 17.94
N ASN A 141 30.46 2.79 16.68
CA ASN A 141 31.74 2.49 16.04
C ASN A 141 32.80 3.59 16.23
N HIS A 142 32.39 4.82 16.57
CA HIS A 142 33.31 5.97 16.71
C HIS A 142 33.20 6.69 18.08
N GLY A 143 32.39 6.17 19.01
CA GLY A 143 32.28 6.70 20.38
C GLY A 143 31.72 8.12 20.47
N LYS A 144 30.96 8.56 19.46
CA LYS A 144 30.43 9.93 19.40
C LYS A 144 29.22 10.15 20.32
N LYS A 145 29.11 11.36 20.85
CA LYS A 145 27.91 11.85 21.53
C LYS A 145 26.95 12.44 20.51
N ILE A 146 25.81 11.79 20.32
CA ILE A 146 24.80 12.15 19.32
C ILE A 146 23.58 12.71 20.03
N PHE A 147 23.02 13.77 19.48
CA PHE A 147 21.69 14.26 19.85
C PHE A 147 20.80 14.28 18.60
N ILE A 148 19.59 13.73 18.67
CA ILE A 148 18.67 13.61 17.54
C ILE A 148 17.43 14.45 17.81
N ILE A 149 17.04 15.26 16.84
CA ILE A 149 15.86 16.11 16.88
C ILE A 149 14.94 15.69 15.71
N ASP A 150 13.75 15.19 16.04
CA ASP A 150 12.73 14.87 15.05
C ASP A 150 11.87 16.12 14.76
N LEU A 151 12.13 16.76 13.62
CA LEU A 151 11.36 17.91 13.14
C LEU A 151 10.35 17.51 12.05
N ASP A 152 10.11 16.21 11.82
CA ASP A 152 8.98 15.75 11.01
C ASP A 152 7.69 15.74 11.83
N ILE A 153 7.33 16.93 12.34
CA ILE A 153 6.25 17.16 13.30
C ILE A 153 4.85 16.72 12.84
N GLU A 154 4.66 16.44 11.56
CA GLU A 154 3.38 15.91 11.05
C GLU A 154 3.34 14.38 10.96
N ALA A 155 4.50 13.73 11.04
CA ALA A 155 4.63 12.28 10.99
C ALA A 155 5.77 11.78 11.90
N PRO A 156 5.65 11.94 13.25
CA PRO A 156 6.67 11.48 14.20
C PRO A 156 6.99 10.01 14.01
N GLY A 157 8.28 9.65 13.93
CA GLY A 157 8.68 8.28 13.57
C GLY A 157 10.02 7.81 14.11
N ILE A 158 10.87 8.70 14.64
CA ILE A 158 12.22 8.33 15.08
C ILE A 158 12.22 7.35 16.26
N THR A 159 11.16 7.38 17.08
CA THR A 159 11.04 6.59 18.32
C THR A 159 10.99 5.08 18.06
N ASN A 160 10.64 4.67 16.84
CA ASN A 160 10.60 3.26 16.43
C ASN A 160 12.00 2.63 16.28
N PHE A 161 13.04 3.42 15.96
CA PHE A 161 14.37 2.89 15.65
C PHE A 161 15.22 2.51 16.88
N TYR A 162 14.87 3.05 18.05
CA TYR A 162 15.67 2.91 19.27
C TYR A 162 14.96 2.07 20.36
N GLY A 163 13.92 1.32 19.98
CA GLY A 163 13.16 0.49 20.92
C GLY A 163 12.33 1.29 21.94
N LEU A 164 12.14 2.59 21.72
CA LEU A 164 11.51 3.50 22.69
C LEU A 164 10.05 3.12 22.93
N TYR A 165 9.37 2.75 21.84
CA TYR A 165 7.98 2.31 21.89
C TYR A 165 7.78 1.07 22.79
N ARG A 166 8.76 0.15 22.80
CA ARG A 166 8.68 -1.13 23.52
C ARG A 166 8.95 -1.00 25.02
N ASN A 167 9.72 0.01 25.42
CA ASN A 167 10.11 0.23 26.81
C ASN A 167 9.10 1.06 27.61
N GLY A 168 8.05 1.58 26.97
CA GLY A 168 7.00 2.37 27.63
C GLY A 168 7.41 3.78 28.06
N ASN A 169 8.56 4.27 27.57
CA ASN A 169 9.05 5.62 27.85
C ASN A 169 8.56 6.58 26.76
N PHE A 170 7.48 7.29 27.08
CA PHE A 170 6.73 8.16 26.19
C PHE A 170 6.92 9.60 26.63
N ASN A 171 8.09 10.16 26.29
CA ASN A 171 8.44 11.51 26.66
C ASN A 171 7.74 12.53 25.75
N ASN A 172 7.54 13.73 26.28
CA ASN A 172 7.18 14.90 25.48
C ASN A 172 8.31 15.18 24.46
N GLY A 173 8.02 15.99 23.44
CA GLY A 173 8.98 16.23 22.36
C GLY A 173 9.14 17.71 22.02
N VAL A 174 9.54 17.97 20.78
CA VAL A 174 9.80 19.31 20.26
C VAL A 174 8.56 20.21 20.40
N ILE A 175 7.37 19.72 20.04
CA ILE A 175 6.15 20.52 20.06
C ILE A 175 5.83 20.99 21.48
N GLU A 176 5.78 20.06 22.44
CA GLU A 176 5.46 20.36 23.83
C GLU A 176 6.54 21.26 24.44
N TYR A 177 7.82 20.94 24.24
CA TYR A 177 8.93 21.77 24.73
C TYR A 177 8.85 23.21 24.26
N LEU A 178 8.62 23.44 22.96
CA LEU A 178 8.53 24.79 22.42
C LEU A 178 7.34 25.57 22.99
N LYS A 179 6.20 24.91 23.23
CA LYS A 179 5.02 25.55 23.81
C LYS A 179 5.17 25.79 25.31
N ASP A 180 5.78 24.86 26.03
CA ASP A 180 6.06 25.01 27.46
C ASP A 180 7.09 26.11 27.71
N LYS A 181 8.14 26.20 26.87
CA LYS A 181 9.13 27.29 26.94
C LYS A 181 8.56 28.66 26.58
N GLU A 182 7.58 28.71 25.68
CA GLU A 182 6.83 29.94 25.34
C GLU A 182 5.95 30.39 26.52
N TYR A 183 5.36 29.44 27.25
CA TYR A 183 4.53 29.70 28.42
C TYR A 183 5.36 30.05 29.67
N ASP A 184 6.40 29.27 29.95
CA ASP A 184 7.34 29.41 31.06
C ASP A 184 8.78 29.36 30.54
N SER A 185 9.41 30.53 30.47
CA SER A 185 10.78 30.69 29.99
C SER A 185 11.83 30.01 30.88
N SER A 186 11.47 29.57 32.09
CA SER A 186 12.33 28.82 33.01
C SER A 186 12.32 27.31 32.79
N THR A 187 11.41 26.79 31.96
CA THR A 187 11.32 25.36 31.59
C THR A 187 12.66 24.88 31.08
N ALA A 188 13.28 23.87 31.71
CA ALA A 188 14.58 23.34 31.30
C ALA A 188 14.42 22.12 30.39
N LEU A 189 15.37 21.91 29.48
CA LEU A 189 15.42 20.72 28.63
C LEU A 189 15.98 19.51 29.41
N ASP A 190 15.08 18.67 29.94
CA ASP A 190 15.42 17.52 30.77
C ASP A 190 14.84 16.19 30.25
N GLU A 191 14.83 15.17 31.11
CA GLU A 191 14.31 13.83 30.85
C GLU A 191 12.80 13.78 30.56
N THR A 192 12.06 14.89 30.76
CA THR A 192 10.66 15.02 30.34
C THR A 192 10.53 15.12 28.82
N TYR A 193 11.50 15.73 28.15
CA TYR A 193 11.48 16.01 26.71
C TYR A 193 12.51 15.19 25.91
N VAL A 194 13.51 14.63 26.58
CA VAL A 194 14.65 13.95 25.96
C VAL A 194 14.79 12.54 26.50
N TYR A 195 15.05 11.60 25.61
CA TYR A 195 15.27 10.19 25.94
C TYR A 195 16.72 9.77 25.64
N GLU A 196 17.38 9.05 26.57
CA GLU A 196 18.70 8.43 26.35
C GLU A 196 18.59 6.97 25.85
N VAL A 197 19.19 6.68 24.70
CA VAL A 197 19.22 5.35 24.07
C VAL A 197 20.12 4.37 24.81
N SER A 198 19.71 3.10 24.86
CA SER A 198 20.48 2.03 25.52
C SER A 198 21.91 1.92 24.99
N LYS A 199 22.81 1.46 25.85
CA LYS A 199 24.22 1.20 25.50
C LYS A 199 24.38 0.05 24.50
N ASP A 200 23.40 -0.83 24.37
CA ASP A 200 23.40 -1.89 23.36
C ASP A 200 23.41 -1.34 21.93
N ILE A 201 22.76 -0.18 21.70
CA ILE A 201 22.72 0.49 20.39
C ILE A 201 23.79 1.59 20.30
N SER A 202 24.04 2.33 21.39
CA SER A 202 24.98 3.46 21.37
C SER A 202 26.45 3.08 21.61
N GLY A 203 26.73 1.86 22.09
CA GLY A 203 28.07 1.36 22.35
C GLY A 203 28.87 2.26 23.32
N PRO A 204 30.14 2.59 23.02
CA PRO A 204 30.95 3.48 23.85
C PRO A 204 30.52 4.96 23.78
N GLY A 205 29.67 5.33 22.82
CA GLY A 205 29.10 6.67 22.67
C GLY A 205 27.86 6.89 23.53
N SER A 206 27.07 7.89 23.15
CA SER A 206 25.74 8.16 23.72
C SER A 206 24.83 8.72 22.66
N ILE A 207 23.54 8.37 22.70
CA ILE A 207 22.53 8.93 21.79
C ILE A 207 21.38 9.44 22.64
N HIS A 208 21.08 10.73 22.51
CA HIS A 208 19.89 11.35 23.07
C HIS A 208 18.90 11.66 21.94
N VAL A 209 17.61 11.45 22.18
CA VAL A 209 16.55 11.62 21.18
C VAL A 209 15.48 12.52 21.76
N MET A 210 15.17 13.60 21.04
CA MET A 210 14.00 14.43 21.24
C MET A 210 13.02 14.12 20.11
N SER A 211 11.91 13.47 20.44
CA SER A 211 10.86 13.14 19.48
C SER A 211 10.14 14.41 19.00
N ALA A 212 9.37 14.31 17.91
CA ALA A 212 8.57 15.44 17.48
C ALA A 212 7.50 15.82 18.52
N GLY A 213 6.92 14.83 19.21
CA GLY A 213 6.01 15.01 20.34
C GLY A 213 5.44 13.68 20.84
N ASN A 214 4.60 13.73 21.87
CA ASN A 214 4.05 12.55 22.51
C ASN A 214 2.73 12.12 21.83
N ILE A 215 2.73 10.95 21.18
CA ILE A 215 1.57 10.44 20.43
C ILE A 215 1.06 9.07 20.91
N HIS A 216 1.38 8.71 22.15
CA HIS A 216 1.17 7.34 22.64
C HIS A 216 -0.26 7.11 23.14
N GLU A 217 -0.72 7.83 24.16
CA GLU A 217 -2.08 7.72 24.64
C GLU A 217 -3.04 8.62 23.87
N LYS A 218 -4.35 8.52 24.18
CA LYS A 218 -5.33 9.41 23.54
C LYS A 218 -5.14 10.87 23.96
N ASN A 219 -4.93 11.11 25.25
CA ASN A 219 -4.77 12.47 25.78
C ASN A 219 -3.51 13.12 25.21
N ASP A 220 -2.39 12.40 25.19
CA ASP A 220 -1.13 12.88 24.58
C ASP A 220 -1.31 13.26 23.11
N ARG A 221 -2.03 12.43 22.33
CA ARG A 221 -2.35 12.74 20.93
C ARG A 221 -3.22 13.98 20.78
N ASP A 222 -4.18 14.17 21.68
CA ASP A 222 -5.04 15.36 21.67
C ASP A 222 -4.20 16.61 22.00
N ASP A 223 -3.32 16.54 23.01
CA ASP A 223 -2.41 17.61 23.42
C ASP A 223 -1.38 17.94 22.33
N PHE A 224 -0.78 16.93 21.71
CA PHE A 224 0.13 17.07 20.57
C PHE A 224 -0.54 17.78 19.39
N ILE A 225 -1.78 17.40 19.03
CA ILE A 225 -2.55 18.04 17.96
C ILE A 225 -2.83 19.51 18.30
N ILE A 226 -3.18 19.81 19.57
CA ILE A 226 -3.41 21.18 20.03
C ILE A 226 -2.11 22.00 19.95
N GLY A 227 -0.99 21.45 20.42
CA GLY A 227 0.32 22.08 20.36
C GLY A 227 0.76 22.36 18.92
N LEU A 228 0.60 21.36 18.03
CA LEU A 228 0.89 21.48 16.60
C LEU A 228 0.03 22.55 15.92
N ALA A 229 -1.28 22.60 16.22
CA ALA A 229 -2.19 23.61 15.67
C ALA A 229 -1.89 25.03 16.15
N ARG A 230 -1.22 25.17 17.30
CA ARG A 230 -0.79 26.44 17.89
C ARG A 230 0.66 26.78 17.60
N LEU A 231 1.38 25.92 16.89
CA LEU A 231 2.75 26.20 16.49
C LEU A 231 2.72 27.18 15.33
N ASP A 232 3.12 28.41 15.61
CA ASP A 232 3.18 29.45 14.60
C ASP A 232 4.45 29.26 13.76
N LEU A 233 4.28 28.68 12.58
CA LEU A 233 5.31 28.63 11.54
C LEU A 233 5.35 29.94 10.72
N ILE A 234 4.43 30.88 10.98
CA ILE A 234 4.24 32.12 10.23
C ILE A 234 5.12 33.20 10.89
N GLY A 235 6.21 33.56 10.22
CA GLY A 235 7.20 34.50 10.77
C GLY A 235 8.48 33.74 11.12
N SER A 236 9.30 33.50 10.11
CA SER A 236 10.47 32.64 10.16
C SER A 236 11.41 32.97 11.33
N GLU A 237 11.54 34.24 11.72
CA GLU A 237 12.51 34.67 12.74
C GLU A 237 12.18 34.16 14.15
N ALA A 238 10.91 34.18 14.58
CA ALA A 238 10.53 33.72 15.93
C ALA A 238 10.72 32.20 16.08
N PHE A 239 10.24 31.43 15.10
CA PHE A 239 10.45 29.97 15.07
C PHE A 239 11.93 29.60 14.97
N ILE A 240 12.68 30.28 14.07
CA ILE A 240 14.13 30.09 13.95
C ILE A 240 14.83 30.38 15.28
N ASN A 241 14.49 31.48 15.96
CA ASN A 241 15.06 31.83 17.26
C ASN A 241 14.74 30.79 18.33
N SER A 242 13.52 30.25 18.35
CA SER A 242 13.15 29.17 19.27
C SER A 242 13.97 27.90 19.02
N ILE A 243 14.17 27.51 17.75
CA ILE A 243 15.04 26.37 17.41
C ILE A 243 16.50 26.67 17.76
N TYR A 244 16.99 27.89 17.53
CA TYR A 244 18.34 28.30 17.93
C TYR A 244 18.54 28.19 19.45
N ASN A 245 17.59 28.67 20.24
CA ASN A 245 17.65 28.61 21.69
C ASN A 245 17.61 27.15 22.17
N MET A 246 16.76 26.32 21.58
CA MET A 246 16.70 24.88 21.85
C MET A 246 18.05 24.20 21.56
N ILE A 247 18.67 24.48 20.41
CA ILE A 247 19.99 23.91 20.06
C ILE A 247 21.09 24.42 21.00
N SER A 248 21.06 25.69 21.40
CA SER A 248 21.99 26.22 22.40
C SER A 248 21.84 25.50 23.75
N GLU A 249 20.62 25.26 24.20
CA GLU A 249 20.38 24.53 25.45
C GLU A 249 20.77 23.05 25.37
N ILE A 250 20.59 22.42 24.19
CA ILE A 250 21.11 21.08 23.90
C ILE A 250 22.65 21.06 24.01
N GLU A 251 23.32 22.06 23.42
CA GLU A 251 24.78 22.20 23.48
C GLU A 251 25.27 22.32 24.93
N ASP A 252 24.62 23.18 25.73
CA ASP A 252 25.01 23.44 27.12
C ASP A 252 24.71 22.24 28.05
N THR A 253 23.56 21.57 27.85
CA THR A 253 23.09 20.52 28.75
C THR A 253 23.69 19.15 28.43
N TYR A 254 23.75 18.78 27.15
CA TYR A 254 24.15 17.43 26.72
C TYR A 254 25.55 17.39 26.09
N ASN A 255 26.11 18.55 25.72
CA ASN A 255 27.41 18.70 25.03
C ASN A 255 27.65 17.58 23.98
N PRO A 256 26.77 17.46 22.95
CA PRO A 256 26.93 16.48 21.89
C PRO A 256 28.10 16.84 20.96
N ASP A 257 28.67 15.84 20.31
CA ASP A 257 29.62 16.03 19.20
C ASP A 257 28.87 16.35 17.90
N ILE A 258 27.71 15.69 17.70
CA ILE A 258 26.92 15.77 16.48
C ILE A 258 25.44 15.91 16.85
N ILE A 259 24.76 16.88 16.23
CA ILE A 259 23.29 17.00 16.29
C ILE A 259 22.73 16.55 14.94
N LEU A 260 21.80 15.60 14.96
CA LEU A 260 21.11 15.09 13.80
C LEU A 260 19.69 15.63 13.76
N ILE A 261 19.28 16.16 12.61
CA ILE A 261 17.94 16.73 12.42
C ILE A 261 17.19 15.92 11.36
N ASP A 262 16.05 15.31 11.75
CA ASP A 262 15.12 14.73 10.80
C ASP A 262 14.18 15.83 10.28
N SER A 263 14.44 16.34 9.07
CA SER A 263 13.69 17.48 8.53
C SER A 263 12.36 17.03 7.91
N ARG A 264 11.29 17.80 8.06
CA ARG A 264 9.97 17.52 7.46
C ARG A 264 10.01 17.30 5.93
N THR A 265 9.19 16.38 5.42
CA THR A 265 9.12 16.10 3.96
C THR A 265 8.54 17.28 3.16
N GLY A 266 8.95 17.39 1.89
CA GLY A 266 8.41 18.38 0.95
C GLY A 266 8.99 19.78 1.13
N LEU A 267 8.36 20.78 0.50
CA LEU A 267 8.77 22.19 0.63
C LEU A 267 8.04 22.81 1.82
N ASN A 268 8.78 23.19 2.85
CA ASN A 268 8.26 23.77 4.08
C ASN A 268 9.27 24.77 4.68
N ASP A 269 8.82 25.69 5.52
CA ASP A 269 9.70 26.69 6.17
C ASP A 269 10.74 26.05 7.10
N ILE A 270 10.44 24.87 7.65
CA ILE A 270 11.39 24.09 8.45
C ILE A 270 12.62 23.75 7.59
N PHE A 271 12.44 23.24 6.37
CA PHE A 271 13.51 22.95 5.42
C PHE A 271 14.30 24.22 5.07
N GLY A 272 13.64 25.31 4.65
CA GLY A 272 14.35 26.54 4.27
C GLY A 272 15.11 27.17 5.44
N SER A 273 14.56 27.12 6.65
CA SER A 273 15.21 27.61 7.87
C SER A 273 16.43 26.76 8.25
N ILE A 274 16.28 25.43 8.21
CA ILE A 274 17.35 24.47 8.50
C ILE A 274 18.51 24.62 7.51
N VAL A 275 18.22 24.83 6.23
CA VAL A 275 19.20 25.01 5.15
C VAL A 275 19.96 26.34 5.30
N ASN A 276 19.22 27.43 5.49
CA ASN A 276 19.81 28.77 5.43
C ASN A 276 20.50 29.19 6.74
N HIS A 277 20.10 28.63 7.88
CA HIS A 277 20.53 29.17 9.17
C HIS A 277 21.22 28.15 10.09
N ILE A 278 20.79 26.88 10.09
CA ILE A 278 21.13 25.95 11.18
C ILE A 278 22.16 24.88 10.78
N SER A 279 22.01 24.26 9.61
CA SER A 279 22.78 23.04 9.27
C SER A 279 24.22 23.35 8.90
N SER A 280 25.15 22.54 9.42
CA SER A 280 26.55 22.54 8.98
C SER A 280 26.76 21.70 7.72
N THR A 281 25.97 20.64 7.57
CA THR A 281 25.93 19.76 6.41
C THR A 281 24.51 19.22 6.22
N THR A 282 24.06 19.09 4.97
CA THR A 282 22.74 18.56 4.65
C THR A 282 22.83 17.39 3.69
N ILE A 283 22.13 16.32 4.03
CA ILE A 283 22.05 15.09 3.23
C ILE A 283 20.69 15.09 2.54
N GLY A 284 20.70 15.30 1.22
CA GLY A 284 19.51 15.24 0.38
C GLY A 284 19.31 13.84 -0.18
N ILE A 285 18.20 13.19 0.19
CA ILE A 285 17.87 11.81 -0.21
C ILE A 285 16.75 11.85 -1.26
N PHE A 286 17.04 11.39 -2.47
CA PHE A 286 16.14 11.48 -3.62
C PHE A 286 16.13 10.19 -4.46
N GLY A 287 14.99 9.85 -5.04
CA GLY A 287 14.90 8.82 -6.08
C GLY A 287 15.22 9.36 -7.48
N ILE A 288 15.56 8.49 -8.44
CA ILE A 288 15.79 8.85 -9.86
C ILE A 288 14.47 9.11 -10.62
N ASP A 289 13.33 8.74 -10.03
CA ASP A 289 12.04 8.86 -10.67
C ASP A 289 11.61 10.32 -10.91
N VAL A 290 10.72 10.50 -11.88
CA VAL A 290 10.22 11.82 -12.32
C VAL A 290 9.50 12.57 -11.19
N GLN A 291 9.02 11.89 -10.14
CA GLN A 291 8.32 12.57 -9.04
C GLN A 291 9.26 13.23 -8.04
N ASN A 292 10.50 12.72 -7.90
CA ASN A 292 11.53 13.31 -7.04
C ASN A 292 12.30 14.44 -7.73
N GLU A 293 12.27 14.49 -9.06
CA GLU A 293 13.04 15.44 -9.87
C GLU A 293 12.75 16.93 -9.56
N PRO A 294 11.49 17.40 -9.44
CA PRO A 294 11.23 18.78 -9.03
C PRO A 294 11.78 19.12 -7.64
N GLY A 295 11.76 18.15 -6.73
CA GLY A 295 12.28 18.32 -5.37
C GLY A 295 13.81 18.41 -5.32
N LEU A 296 14.49 17.62 -6.15
CA LEU A 296 15.95 17.71 -6.32
C LEU A 296 16.34 19.06 -6.90
N HIS A 297 15.63 19.54 -7.91
CA HIS A 297 15.88 20.83 -8.54
C HIS A 297 15.74 21.97 -7.54
N PHE A 298 14.60 22.04 -6.85
CA PHE A 298 14.36 23.06 -5.82
C PHE A 298 15.40 23.03 -4.69
N PHE A 299 15.81 21.82 -4.27
CA PHE A 299 16.87 21.65 -3.29
C PHE A 299 18.19 22.23 -3.79
N LEU A 300 18.61 21.90 -5.02
CA LEU A 300 19.85 22.41 -5.61
C LEU A 300 19.80 23.94 -5.75
N ASP A 301 18.70 24.49 -6.28
CA ASP A 301 18.52 25.94 -6.45
C ASP A 301 18.70 26.67 -5.12
N THR A 302 18.09 26.16 -4.04
CA THR A 302 18.20 26.75 -2.70
C THR A 302 19.66 26.82 -2.20
N TYR A 303 20.45 25.77 -2.44
CA TYR A 303 21.86 25.73 -2.01
C TYR A 303 22.81 26.52 -2.92
N ILE A 304 22.46 26.67 -4.19
CA ILE A 304 23.17 27.53 -5.15
C ILE A 304 22.93 29.00 -4.78
N GLU A 305 21.68 29.40 -4.60
CA GLU A 305 21.29 30.77 -4.23
C GLU A 305 21.91 31.20 -2.90
N SER A 306 21.99 30.28 -1.92
CA SER A 306 22.63 30.53 -0.62
C SER A 306 24.15 30.37 -0.61
N SER A 307 24.79 30.03 -1.74
CA SER A 307 26.24 29.80 -1.87
C SER A 307 26.80 28.77 -0.87
N LYS A 308 26.01 27.74 -0.53
CA LYS A 308 26.33 26.71 0.47
C LYS A 308 26.45 25.30 -0.11
N ILE A 309 26.62 25.18 -1.42
CA ILE A 309 26.62 23.89 -2.11
C ILE A 309 27.69 22.91 -1.59
N ASP A 310 28.81 23.41 -1.05
CA ASP A 310 29.89 22.60 -0.43
C ASP A 310 29.46 21.89 0.86
N SER A 311 28.32 22.27 1.43
CA SER A 311 27.74 21.64 2.61
C SER A 311 26.76 20.51 2.29
N VAL A 312 26.58 20.17 1.02
CA VAL A 312 25.59 19.20 0.55
C VAL A 312 26.20 17.84 0.26
N ILE A 313 25.48 16.79 0.65
CA ILE A 313 25.68 15.42 0.16
C ILE A 313 24.37 14.95 -0.47
N LEU A 314 24.45 14.31 -1.63
CA LEU A 314 23.28 13.75 -2.31
C LEU A 314 23.31 12.23 -2.28
N VAL A 315 22.15 11.64 -1.99
CA VAL A 315 22.00 10.18 -1.93
C VAL A 315 20.86 9.75 -2.85
N ASN A 316 21.17 8.80 -3.73
CA ASN A 316 20.18 8.10 -4.52
C ASN A 316 19.50 7.01 -3.68
N ALA A 317 18.18 7.13 -3.49
CA ALA A 317 17.39 6.25 -2.64
C ALA A 317 16.87 4.98 -3.35
N ILE A 318 16.87 3.85 -2.62
CA ILE A 318 16.14 2.60 -2.93
C ILE A 318 16.45 2.08 -4.35
N ALA A 319 17.73 1.87 -4.64
CA ALA A 319 18.14 1.20 -5.87
C ALA A 319 17.89 -0.31 -5.78
N THR A 320 16.92 -0.83 -6.54
CA THR A 320 16.54 -2.26 -6.50
C THR A 320 17.36 -3.16 -7.44
N ARG A 321 18.05 -2.60 -8.44
CA ARG A 321 18.89 -3.32 -9.44
C ARG A 321 19.99 -2.43 -10.03
N SER A 322 21.13 -3.02 -10.42
CA SER A 322 22.23 -2.38 -11.15
C SER A 322 22.86 -1.16 -10.46
N PHE A 323 23.54 -1.41 -9.32
CA PHE A 323 24.05 -0.38 -8.41
C PHE A 323 24.87 0.71 -9.11
N SER A 324 25.92 0.34 -9.87
CA SER A 324 26.83 1.31 -10.52
C SER A 324 26.16 2.15 -11.61
N LYS A 325 25.21 1.55 -12.34
CA LYS A 325 24.52 2.24 -13.44
C LYS A 325 23.57 3.32 -12.90
N ASN A 326 22.86 3.03 -11.82
CA ASN A 326 21.91 4.00 -11.24
C ASN A 326 22.63 5.19 -10.63
N LEU A 327 23.72 4.98 -9.91
CA LEU A 327 24.54 6.05 -9.37
C LEU A 327 25.07 6.97 -10.49
N GLN A 328 25.50 6.39 -11.62
CA GLN A 328 25.97 7.17 -12.77
C GLN A 328 24.83 7.96 -13.44
N ILE A 329 23.63 7.38 -13.55
CA ILE A 329 22.45 8.11 -14.04
C ILE A 329 22.10 9.28 -13.12
N PHE A 330 22.14 9.07 -11.80
CA PHE A 330 21.85 10.09 -10.80
C PHE A 330 22.86 11.25 -10.87
N LYS A 331 24.16 10.92 -10.93
CA LYS A 331 25.23 11.91 -11.16
C LYS A 331 25.01 12.72 -12.44
N ASN A 332 24.77 12.04 -13.55
CA ASN A 332 24.53 12.71 -14.84
C ASN A 332 23.31 13.64 -14.80
N LYS A 333 22.25 13.29 -14.06
CA LYS A 333 21.07 14.17 -13.89
C LYS A 333 21.45 15.45 -13.12
N ILE A 334 22.19 15.31 -12.02
CA ILE A 334 22.66 16.44 -11.22
C ILE A 334 23.57 17.33 -12.07
N ASP A 335 24.56 16.75 -12.74
CA ASP A 335 25.51 17.49 -13.57
C ASP A 335 24.80 18.21 -14.74
N SER A 336 23.83 17.56 -15.39
CA SER A 336 23.03 18.18 -16.46
C SER A 336 22.25 19.38 -15.94
N TYR A 337 21.60 19.24 -14.77
CA TYR A 337 20.81 20.33 -14.19
C TYR A 337 21.69 21.52 -13.77
N LEU A 338 22.83 21.25 -13.11
CA LEU A 338 23.78 22.29 -12.70
C LEU A 338 24.32 23.04 -13.92
N ASN A 339 24.72 22.35 -14.98
CA ASN A 339 25.24 22.98 -16.20
C ASN A 339 24.22 23.87 -16.91
N GLU A 340 22.92 23.56 -16.82
CA GLU A 340 21.85 24.32 -17.47
C GLU A 340 21.37 25.52 -16.65
N ASN A 341 21.42 25.45 -15.32
CA ASN A 341 20.75 26.40 -14.42
C ASN A 341 21.72 27.21 -13.53
N LEU A 342 23.02 27.04 -13.73
CA LEU A 342 24.06 27.82 -13.05
C LEU A 342 23.97 29.31 -13.42
N PRO A 343 23.90 30.23 -12.43
CA PRO A 343 23.99 31.66 -12.69
C PRO A 343 25.32 32.00 -13.38
N SER A 344 25.28 32.91 -14.35
CA SER A 344 26.45 33.37 -15.11
C SER A 344 27.53 34.08 -14.25
N SER A 345 27.27 34.27 -12.96
CA SER A 345 28.22 34.78 -11.97
C SER A 345 29.07 33.70 -11.30
N ILE A 346 28.79 32.41 -11.50
CA ILE A 346 29.51 31.29 -10.87
C ILE A 346 30.25 30.50 -11.96
N ASP A 347 31.58 30.61 -12.00
CA ASP A 347 32.43 29.99 -13.04
C ASP A 347 32.46 28.46 -12.96
N SER A 348 32.39 27.88 -11.76
CA SER A 348 32.31 26.42 -11.54
C SER A 348 31.87 26.08 -10.11
N ILE A 349 31.13 24.98 -9.94
CA ILE A 349 30.75 24.40 -8.64
C ILE A 349 31.58 23.12 -8.42
N PRO A 350 32.11 22.87 -7.21
CA PRO A 350 32.79 21.62 -6.92
C PRO A 350 31.84 20.41 -7.03
N ALA A 351 32.39 19.25 -7.41
CA ALA A 351 31.60 18.04 -7.57
C ALA A 351 30.89 17.66 -6.25
N ILE A 352 29.56 17.57 -6.29
CA ILE A 352 28.76 17.24 -5.11
C ILE A 352 28.98 15.76 -4.74
N PRO A 353 29.37 15.45 -3.49
CA PRO A 353 29.50 14.08 -3.03
C PRO A 353 28.18 13.32 -3.18
N THR A 354 28.23 12.20 -3.89
CA THR A 354 27.05 11.43 -4.28
C THR A 354 27.19 9.96 -3.89
N PHE A 355 26.21 9.47 -3.14
CA PHE A 355 26.14 8.08 -2.67
C PHE A 355 24.84 7.42 -3.13
N GLN A 356 24.70 6.13 -2.87
CA GLN A 356 23.50 5.38 -3.17
C GLN A 356 23.19 4.42 -2.03
N PHE A 357 21.93 4.39 -1.61
CA PHE A 357 21.45 3.45 -0.60
C PHE A 357 20.63 2.34 -1.26
N SER A 358 21.02 1.11 -0.97
CA SER A 358 20.36 -0.11 -1.43
C SER A 358 19.27 -0.52 -0.46
N HIS A 359 18.32 -1.26 -1.00
CA HIS A 359 17.28 -1.87 -0.20
C HIS A 359 17.87 -2.91 0.77
N ASN A 360 17.48 -2.84 2.04
CA ASN A 360 17.88 -3.81 3.08
C ASN A 360 16.66 -4.30 3.84
N SER A 361 16.42 -5.62 3.81
CA SER A 361 15.24 -6.25 4.41
C SER A 361 15.18 -6.09 5.94
N THR A 362 16.31 -6.04 6.63
CA THR A 362 16.36 -5.82 8.09
C THR A 362 15.87 -4.43 8.44
N LEU A 363 16.28 -3.42 7.67
CA LEU A 363 15.87 -2.03 7.88
C LEU A 363 14.38 -1.81 7.58
N GLU A 364 13.79 -2.60 6.69
CA GLU A 364 12.35 -2.57 6.41
C GLU A 364 11.48 -3.17 7.52
N CYS A 365 12.06 -4.04 8.34
CA CYS A 365 11.35 -4.64 9.48
C CYS A 365 11.27 -3.69 10.68
N VAL A 366 12.08 -2.62 10.73
CA VAL A 366 12.10 -1.68 11.85
C VAL A 366 10.72 -1.02 12.05
N GLY A 367 10.21 -1.08 13.28
CA GLY A 367 8.89 -0.58 13.66
C GLY A 367 7.73 -1.55 13.38
N LYS A 368 7.99 -2.78 12.93
CA LYS A 368 6.96 -3.83 12.74
C LYS A 368 6.92 -4.82 13.91
N ASP A 369 5.82 -5.56 14.03
CA ASP A 369 5.62 -6.58 15.08
C ASP A 369 6.65 -7.73 15.01
N ASP A 370 7.23 -7.97 13.83
CA ASP A 370 8.24 -9.01 13.56
C ASP A 370 9.70 -8.53 13.70
N GLU A 371 9.92 -7.28 14.10
CA GLU A 371 11.26 -6.70 14.28
C GLU A 371 12.01 -7.34 15.46
N ASP A 372 13.22 -7.85 15.20
CA ASP A 372 14.22 -8.17 16.21
C ASP A 372 15.23 -7.00 16.32
N LEU A 373 15.26 -6.36 17.49
CA LEU A 373 16.20 -5.26 17.78
C LEU A 373 17.66 -5.71 17.60
N ASN A 374 17.94 -7.00 17.84
CA ASN A 374 19.28 -7.54 17.65
C ASN A 374 19.72 -7.54 16.19
N ASP A 375 18.79 -7.68 15.24
CA ASP A 375 19.10 -7.61 13.81
C ASP A 375 19.50 -6.19 13.40
N PHE A 376 18.82 -5.17 13.95
CA PHE A 376 19.20 -3.76 13.76
C PHE A 376 20.58 -3.47 14.36
N ILE A 377 20.85 -3.96 15.58
CA ILE A 377 22.17 -3.85 16.22
C ILE A 377 23.22 -4.58 15.38
N ASP A 378 22.93 -5.77 14.87
CA ASP A 378 23.85 -6.55 14.04
C ASP A 378 24.24 -5.81 12.76
N VAL A 379 23.31 -5.07 12.14
CA VAL A 379 23.63 -4.21 10.97
C VAL A 379 24.70 -3.16 11.33
N ILE A 380 24.59 -2.56 12.51
CA ILE A 380 25.51 -1.53 13.02
C ILE A 380 26.87 -2.15 13.39
N VAL A 381 26.86 -3.27 14.13
CA VAL A 381 28.07 -3.93 14.64
C VAL A 381 28.86 -4.59 13.52
N LYS A 382 28.19 -5.35 12.65
CA LYS A 382 28.84 -6.12 11.58
C LYS A 382 29.14 -5.28 10.34
N LYS A 383 28.68 -4.01 10.30
CA LYS A 383 28.82 -3.11 9.14
C LYS A 383 28.30 -3.77 7.85
N SER A 384 27.18 -4.49 7.94
CA SER A 384 26.69 -5.35 6.87
C SER A 384 26.18 -4.59 5.63
N THR A 385 25.95 -3.28 5.76
CA THR A 385 25.54 -2.36 4.68
C THR A 385 26.70 -1.46 4.24
N THR A 386 27.55 -1.96 3.33
CA THR A 386 28.75 -1.27 2.86
C THR A 386 28.46 0.09 2.20
N ASP A 387 27.32 0.22 1.53
CA ASP A 387 26.87 1.44 0.86
C ASP A 387 26.48 2.57 1.83
N TYR A 388 25.77 2.26 2.91
CA TYR A 388 25.50 3.19 4.01
C TYR A 388 26.79 3.59 4.73
N VAL A 389 27.62 2.60 5.09
CA VAL A 389 28.87 2.81 5.82
C VAL A 389 29.81 3.74 5.05
N ASN A 390 29.92 3.60 3.72
CA ASN A 390 30.75 4.49 2.91
C ASN A 390 30.32 5.95 2.98
N CYS A 391 29.01 6.22 2.97
CA CYS A 391 28.47 7.58 3.15
C CYS A 391 28.74 8.11 4.56
N PHE A 392 28.55 7.25 5.57
CA PHE A 392 28.74 7.61 6.98
C PHE A 392 30.20 7.90 7.35
N GLU A 393 31.14 7.10 6.83
CA GLU A 393 32.58 7.35 7.03
C GLU A 393 33.01 8.64 6.33
N TYR A 394 32.45 8.94 5.16
CA TYR A 394 32.69 10.22 4.48
C TYR A 394 32.18 11.41 5.31
N LEU A 395 30.97 11.32 5.87
CA LEU A 395 30.43 12.32 6.79
C LEU A 395 31.35 12.53 8.01
N LEU A 396 31.76 11.46 8.68
CA LEU A 396 32.65 11.54 9.84
C LEU A 396 34.03 12.12 9.50
N LYS A 397 34.53 11.87 8.28
CA LYS A 397 35.74 12.51 7.77
C LYS A 397 35.54 14.02 7.59
N MET A 398 34.45 14.45 6.97
CA MET A 398 34.13 15.88 6.83
C MET A 398 34.03 16.59 8.19
N ALA A 399 33.48 15.92 9.21
CA ALA A 399 33.43 16.45 10.56
C ALA A 399 34.84 16.71 11.12
N LYS A 400 35.77 15.74 10.93
CA LYS A 400 37.16 15.84 11.38
C LYS A 400 37.93 16.94 10.64
N ASP A 401 37.79 17.03 9.33
CA ASP A 401 38.49 18.01 8.49
C ASP A 401 38.06 19.46 8.80
N LYS A 402 36.80 19.67 9.21
CA LYS A 402 36.33 20.98 9.69
C LYS A 402 36.91 21.34 11.07
N THR A 403 37.12 20.35 11.95
CA THR A 403 37.75 20.57 13.28
C THR A 403 39.27 20.77 13.23
N SER A 404 39.95 20.35 12.16
CA SER A 404 41.43 20.38 12.05
C SER A 404 42.00 21.57 11.26
N SER A 405 41.16 22.54 10.86
CA SER A 405 41.59 23.75 10.14
C SER A 405 42.24 24.81 11.04
N THR A 406 43.45 24.52 11.52
CA THR A 406 44.50 25.53 11.79
C THR A 406 45.61 25.38 10.75
N PRO A 407 46.13 26.48 10.16
CA PRO A 407 46.88 26.40 8.93
C PRO A 407 48.36 26.06 9.16
N THR A 408 48.84 24.97 8.57
CA THR A 408 50.28 24.82 8.27
C THR A 408 50.51 24.02 6.98
N SER A 409 50.99 24.75 5.98
CA SER A 409 51.91 24.42 4.88
C SER A 409 51.86 23.05 4.18
N ARG A 410 51.57 23.15 2.87
CA ARG A 410 51.85 22.21 1.76
C ARG A 410 53.19 21.45 1.84
N SER A 411 53.17 20.18 1.41
CA SER A 411 54.14 19.67 0.43
C SER A 411 53.49 18.62 -0.48
N ALA A 412 53.89 18.64 -1.75
CA ALA A 412 53.31 17.94 -2.88
C ALA A 412 53.98 16.57 -3.17
N HIS A 413 53.38 15.84 -4.11
CA HIS A 413 53.87 14.65 -4.85
C HIS A 413 53.87 13.30 -4.09
N CYS A 414 53.67 12.13 -4.71
CA CYS A 414 53.41 11.72 -6.11
C CYS A 414 52.69 10.35 -6.16
N GLU A 415 52.26 9.95 -7.37
CA GLU A 415 51.65 8.67 -7.78
C GLU A 415 52.54 7.44 -7.49
N GLU A 416 51.94 6.26 -7.28
CA GLU A 416 52.05 5.06 -8.15
C GLU A 416 51.33 3.82 -7.59
N ALA A 417 50.99 2.93 -8.51
CA ALA A 417 50.22 1.69 -8.36
C ALA A 417 50.99 0.53 -7.67
N VAL A 418 50.30 -0.60 -7.46
CA VAL A 418 50.72 -2.00 -7.80
C VAL A 418 50.29 -3.06 -6.76
N GLU A 419 49.59 -4.07 -7.31
CA GLU A 419 49.51 -5.53 -7.01
C GLU A 419 48.87 -6.14 -5.75
N GLU A 420 48.00 -7.12 -6.05
CA GLU A 420 47.61 -8.28 -5.24
C GLU A 420 48.79 -9.25 -5.01
N PRO A 421 48.69 -10.14 -4.01
CA PRO A 421 49.36 -11.44 -4.09
C PRO A 421 48.40 -12.63 -3.95
N ASP A 422 48.56 -13.56 -4.89
CA ASP A 422 48.18 -14.97 -4.83
C ASP A 422 48.91 -15.74 -3.72
N GLU A 423 48.29 -16.81 -3.19
CA GLU A 423 49.02 -18.01 -2.78
C GLU A 423 48.27 -19.29 -3.22
N HIS A 424 48.97 -20.08 -4.04
CA HIS A 424 48.61 -21.41 -4.52
C HIS A 424 48.84 -22.50 -3.47
N LEU A 425 48.12 -23.62 -3.58
CA LEU A 425 48.70 -24.98 -3.46
C LEU A 425 47.80 -26.04 -4.12
N SER A 426 48.44 -26.95 -4.85
CA SER A 426 47.90 -27.95 -5.79
C SER A 426 48.01 -29.40 -5.26
N VAL A 427 47.54 -30.37 -6.07
CA VAL A 427 47.84 -31.85 -6.14
C VAL A 427 46.52 -32.66 -6.13
N ALA A 428 46.24 -33.70 -6.93
CA ALA A 428 46.64 -34.21 -8.26
C ALA A 428 45.60 -35.31 -8.62
N ASN A 429 45.39 -35.58 -9.91
CA ASN A 429 44.49 -36.60 -10.47
C ASN A 429 44.98 -38.04 -10.21
N ASN A 430 44.07 -39.02 -10.28
CA ASN A 430 44.32 -40.32 -10.93
C ASN A 430 42.99 -41.05 -11.23
N ASP A 431 42.82 -41.43 -12.50
CA ASP A 431 41.83 -42.38 -13.02
C ASP A 431 42.38 -43.83 -12.90
N SER A 432 41.50 -44.81 -12.67
CA SER A 432 41.64 -46.16 -13.22
C SER A 432 40.32 -46.94 -13.15
N ASP A 433 39.92 -47.49 -14.30
CA ASP A 433 38.86 -48.47 -14.51
C ASP A 433 39.29 -49.88 -14.08
N GLU A 434 38.35 -50.71 -13.60
CA GLU A 434 38.27 -52.16 -13.91
C GLU A 434 36.90 -52.78 -13.53
N ASN A 435 36.49 -53.80 -14.30
CA ASN A 435 35.13 -54.36 -14.45
C ASN A 435 34.82 -55.64 -13.60
N PHE A 436 33.52 -56.00 -13.61
CA PHE A 436 32.86 -57.32 -13.46
C PHE A 436 32.34 -57.79 -12.08
N SER A 437 31.01 -57.93 -11.95
CA SER A 437 30.30 -59.22 -12.09
C SER A 437 28.76 -59.10 -11.99
N GLU A 438 28.04 -59.80 -12.87
CA GLU A 438 26.58 -59.97 -12.91
C GLU A 438 26.04 -60.92 -11.83
N ASN A 439 24.89 -60.61 -11.22
CA ASN A 439 23.66 -61.44 -11.24
C ASN A 439 22.67 -61.04 -10.13
N SER A 440 21.49 -60.56 -10.52
CA SER A 440 20.19 -61.19 -10.19
C SER A 440 19.04 -60.28 -10.67
N ILE A 441 18.25 -60.83 -11.59
CA ILE A 441 17.04 -60.22 -12.11
C ILE A 441 15.98 -60.29 -11.02
N ILE A 442 15.66 -59.14 -10.44
CA ILE A 442 14.45 -58.91 -9.65
C ILE A 442 13.82 -57.61 -10.18
N ASN A 443 12.52 -57.68 -10.51
CA ASN A 443 11.73 -56.64 -11.18
C ASN A 443 12.06 -55.21 -10.71
N SER A 444 12.53 -54.40 -11.65
CA SER A 444 12.99 -53.02 -11.47
C SER A 444 11.89 -51.99 -11.25
N ALA A 445 10.61 -52.37 -11.30
CA ALA A 445 9.49 -51.48 -11.03
C ALA A 445 9.19 -51.31 -9.52
N ASP A 446 9.44 -52.34 -8.70
CA ASP A 446 9.13 -52.32 -7.27
C ASP A 446 10.27 -51.74 -6.42
N ILE A 447 11.51 -51.67 -6.95
CA ILE A 447 12.68 -51.16 -6.22
C ILE A 447 12.80 -49.63 -6.31
N LEU A 448 12.27 -49.00 -7.37
CA LEU A 448 12.37 -47.54 -7.58
C LEU A 448 11.48 -46.69 -6.65
N PHE A 449 10.50 -47.28 -5.98
CA PHE A 449 9.68 -46.59 -4.98
C PHE A 449 10.34 -46.51 -3.59
N SER A 450 11.45 -47.21 -3.34
CA SER A 450 11.98 -47.38 -1.96
C SER A 450 12.99 -46.33 -1.47
N LYS A 451 13.44 -45.39 -2.31
CA LYS A 451 14.63 -44.55 -1.99
C LYS A 451 14.33 -43.34 -1.06
N TYR A 452 13.10 -42.83 -1.03
CA TYR A 452 12.75 -41.56 -0.37
C TYR A 452 11.39 -41.60 0.36
N PRO A 453 11.30 -42.31 1.51
CA PRO A 453 10.02 -42.65 2.15
C PRO A 453 9.20 -41.43 2.61
N ASN A 454 9.85 -40.36 3.09
CA ASN A 454 9.15 -39.15 3.53
C ASN A 454 8.47 -38.42 2.37
N LYS A 455 9.21 -38.21 1.25
CA LYS A 455 8.69 -37.56 0.04
C LYS A 455 7.50 -38.33 -0.52
N GLU A 456 7.62 -39.65 -0.61
CA GLU A 456 6.57 -40.50 -1.15
C GLU A 456 5.29 -40.46 -0.29
N ALA A 457 5.44 -40.59 1.03
CA ALA A 457 4.32 -40.51 1.96
C ALA A 457 3.57 -39.17 1.86
N ILE A 458 4.30 -38.06 1.72
CA ILE A 458 3.71 -36.73 1.53
C ILE A 458 2.88 -36.68 0.25
N LEU A 459 3.44 -37.09 -0.90
CA LEU A 459 2.80 -36.97 -2.21
C LEU A 459 1.60 -37.92 -2.37
N ASN A 460 1.71 -39.15 -1.87
CA ASN A 460 0.62 -40.13 -1.92
C ASN A 460 -0.56 -39.71 -1.05
N ASN A 461 -0.30 -39.26 0.18
CA ASN A 461 -1.36 -38.77 1.07
C ASN A 461 -1.99 -37.46 0.57
N LEU A 462 -1.20 -36.54 0.01
CA LEU A 462 -1.71 -35.33 -0.62
C LEU A 462 -2.62 -35.67 -1.81
N SER A 463 -2.20 -36.60 -2.67
CA SER A 463 -3.01 -37.02 -3.82
C SER A 463 -4.34 -37.65 -3.41
N LYS A 464 -4.33 -38.49 -2.38
CA LYS A 464 -5.54 -39.16 -1.86
C LYS A 464 -6.50 -38.17 -1.19
N ASN A 465 -5.97 -37.11 -0.59
CA ASN A 465 -6.76 -36.14 0.18
C ASN A 465 -6.87 -34.77 -0.48
N TYR A 466 -6.61 -34.68 -1.79
CA TYR A 466 -6.55 -33.42 -2.53
C TYR A 466 -7.85 -32.61 -2.34
N PRO A 467 -7.78 -31.30 -2.10
CA PRO A 467 -8.96 -30.50 -1.78
C PRO A 467 -9.94 -30.38 -2.97
N GLU A 468 -11.24 -30.45 -2.64
CA GLU A 468 -12.31 -30.24 -3.59
C GLU A 468 -12.54 -28.73 -3.87
N PRO A 469 -12.73 -28.31 -5.14
CA PRO A 469 -12.77 -26.90 -5.52
C PRO A 469 -14.16 -26.24 -5.45
N TYR A 470 -15.22 -27.04 -5.29
CA TYR A 470 -16.61 -26.60 -5.18
C TYR A 470 -17.14 -26.95 -3.80
N ALA A 471 -17.76 -25.97 -3.13
CA ALA A 471 -18.24 -26.15 -1.77
C ALA A 471 -19.51 -27.00 -1.72
N GLU A 472 -20.26 -27.00 -2.82
CA GLU A 472 -21.52 -27.68 -3.02
C GLU A 472 -21.38 -29.20 -2.98
N ASP A 473 -20.19 -29.71 -3.32
CA ASP A 473 -19.87 -31.13 -3.35
C ASP A 473 -19.30 -31.63 -2.01
N ILE A 474 -19.19 -30.76 -0.99
CA ILE A 474 -18.49 -31.05 0.26
C ILE A 474 -19.47 -31.19 1.43
N CYS A 475 -19.29 -32.25 2.22
CA CYS A 475 -19.91 -32.39 3.53
C CYS A 475 -19.04 -31.70 4.60
N PHE A 476 -19.56 -30.63 5.21
CA PHE A 476 -18.89 -29.83 6.27
C PHE A 476 -18.94 -30.51 7.64
N SER A 477 -18.42 -31.74 7.70
CA SER A 477 -18.23 -32.50 8.94
C SER A 477 -17.14 -31.90 9.82
N ASP A 478 -17.15 -32.23 11.12
CA ASP A 478 -16.11 -31.78 12.07
C ASP A 478 -14.70 -32.20 11.62
N ASP A 479 -14.56 -33.38 11.01
CA ASP A 479 -13.29 -33.88 10.48
C ASP A 479 -12.80 -33.03 9.28
N PHE A 480 -13.69 -32.73 8.34
CA PHE A 480 -13.38 -31.86 7.20
C PHE A 480 -12.96 -30.47 7.68
N LEU A 481 -13.71 -29.89 8.61
CA LEU A 481 -13.43 -28.57 9.16
C LEU A 481 -12.09 -28.52 9.88
N ALA A 482 -11.72 -29.59 10.59
CA ALA A 482 -10.45 -29.66 11.29
C ALA A 482 -9.25 -29.80 10.32
N LYS A 483 -9.36 -30.67 9.31
CA LYS A 483 -8.24 -31.08 8.46
C LYS A 483 -8.13 -30.30 7.15
N LYS A 484 -9.25 -29.91 6.55
CA LYS A 484 -9.33 -29.41 5.16
C LYS A 484 -9.97 -28.02 5.03
N PHE A 485 -10.53 -27.43 6.08
CA PHE A 485 -11.03 -26.06 6.03
C PHE A 485 -10.01 -25.06 6.57
N TYR A 486 -9.74 -23.98 5.84
CA TYR A 486 -8.81 -22.91 6.27
C TYR A 486 -9.56 -21.75 6.91
N ILE A 487 -9.29 -21.48 8.18
CA ILE A 487 -9.86 -20.35 8.92
C ILE A 487 -8.97 -19.14 8.69
N ARG A 488 -9.50 -18.14 7.97
CA ARG A 488 -8.81 -16.85 7.74
C ARG A 488 -9.09 -15.87 8.86
N LYS A 489 -8.15 -14.96 9.11
CA LYS A 489 -8.28 -13.88 10.10
C LYS A 489 -9.52 -13.02 9.82
N SER A 490 -9.79 -12.70 8.56
CA SER A 490 -10.96 -11.92 8.15
C SER A 490 -12.30 -12.57 8.50
N MET A 491 -12.35 -13.89 8.69
CA MET A 491 -13.60 -14.59 9.07
C MET A 491 -13.97 -14.37 10.55
N GLU A 492 -13.00 -14.00 11.40
CA GLU A 492 -13.23 -13.78 12.84
C GLU A 492 -14.11 -12.54 13.10
N ASP A 493 -14.09 -11.59 12.17
CA ASP A 493 -14.85 -10.33 12.21
C ASP A 493 -16.35 -10.50 11.96
N ILE A 494 -16.83 -11.73 11.71
CA ILE A 494 -18.26 -11.99 11.44
C ILE A 494 -19.19 -11.53 12.56
N PHE A 495 -18.69 -11.45 13.79
CA PHE A 495 -19.45 -11.04 14.96
C PHE A 495 -19.52 -9.53 15.17
N LEU A 496 -18.74 -8.74 14.40
CA LEU A 496 -18.72 -7.28 14.49
C LEU A 496 -20.02 -6.68 13.90
N PRO A 497 -20.78 -5.87 14.65
CA PRO A 497 -22.07 -5.35 14.18
C PRO A 497 -21.95 -4.42 12.95
N ASP A 498 -20.87 -3.64 12.87
CA ASP A 498 -20.58 -2.67 11.80
C ASP A 498 -20.15 -3.32 10.48
N LYS A 499 -19.70 -4.59 10.54
CA LYS A 499 -19.27 -5.38 9.38
C LYS A 499 -20.40 -6.24 8.83
N PHE A 500 -21.25 -5.69 7.99
CA PHE A 500 -22.43 -6.40 7.45
C PHE A 500 -22.22 -6.99 6.05
N MET A 501 -21.14 -6.64 5.34
CA MET A 501 -20.86 -7.13 3.98
C MET A 501 -19.63 -8.04 3.93
N PHE A 502 -19.71 -9.14 3.19
CA PHE A 502 -18.60 -10.05 2.91
C PHE A 502 -18.33 -10.06 1.41
N LEU A 503 -17.27 -9.37 0.99
CA LEU A 503 -16.92 -9.20 -0.41
C LEU A 503 -15.89 -10.24 -0.85
N GLY A 504 -16.13 -10.87 -1.99
CA GLY A 504 -15.11 -11.70 -2.65
C GLY A 504 -15.53 -12.15 -4.05
N GLY A 505 -14.57 -12.44 -4.92
CA GLY A 505 -14.76 -13.00 -6.26
C GLY A 505 -15.14 -14.49 -6.26
N LYS A 506 -15.20 -15.14 -7.43
CA LYS A 506 -15.50 -16.58 -7.51
C LYS A 506 -14.32 -17.42 -7.02
N GLY A 507 -14.59 -18.46 -6.23
CA GLY A 507 -13.54 -19.32 -5.66
C GLY A 507 -12.85 -18.74 -4.39
N THR A 508 -13.35 -17.63 -3.85
CA THR A 508 -12.90 -17.04 -2.57
C THR A 508 -13.40 -17.76 -1.31
N GLY A 509 -14.26 -18.78 -1.46
CA GLY A 509 -14.78 -19.55 -0.34
C GLY A 509 -15.95 -18.92 0.41
N LYS A 510 -16.70 -17.97 -0.18
CA LYS A 510 -17.92 -17.39 0.42
C LYS A 510 -18.95 -18.45 0.83
N THR A 511 -19.38 -19.26 -0.14
CA THR A 511 -20.32 -20.37 0.10
C THR A 511 -19.73 -21.42 1.04
N ALA A 512 -18.42 -21.67 0.97
CA ALA A 512 -17.75 -22.56 1.91
C ALA A 512 -17.79 -22.03 3.35
N LEU A 513 -17.59 -20.72 3.57
CA LEU A 513 -17.74 -20.09 4.88
C LEU A 513 -19.19 -20.13 5.35
N TYR A 514 -20.14 -19.81 4.49
CA TYR A 514 -21.57 -19.88 4.78
C TYR A 514 -21.99 -21.30 5.24
N LEU A 515 -21.60 -22.34 4.50
CA LEU A 515 -21.87 -23.73 4.88
C LEU A 515 -21.06 -24.17 6.10
N ALA A 516 -19.81 -23.73 6.26
CA ALA A 516 -19.00 -24.08 7.44
C ALA A 516 -19.60 -23.49 8.72
N LEU A 517 -20.14 -22.27 8.65
CA LEU A 517 -20.83 -21.67 9.77
C LEU A 517 -21.93 -22.63 10.25
N GLN A 518 -22.69 -23.30 9.36
CA GLN A 518 -23.82 -24.21 9.71
C GLN A 518 -23.45 -25.21 10.81
N ASN A 519 -22.21 -25.64 10.84
CA ASN A 519 -21.70 -26.52 11.85
C ASN A 519 -21.55 -25.81 13.23
N ASN A 520 -22.24 -26.33 14.25
CA ASN A 520 -22.22 -25.78 15.61
C ASN A 520 -20.82 -25.80 16.27
N THR A 521 -20.02 -26.84 15.99
CA THR A 521 -18.66 -26.98 16.51
C THR A 521 -17.78 -25.88 15.91
N PHE A 522 -17.83 -25.70 14.59
CA PHE A 522 -17.12 -24.64 13.89
C PHE A 522 -17.52 -23.23 14.36
N PHE A 523 -18.83 -22.98 14.49
CA PHE A 523 -19.33 -21.69 14.97
C PHE A 523 -18.81 -21.35 16.38
N LYS A 524 -18.82 -22.32 17.30
CA LYS A 524 -18.23 -22.16 18.64
C LYS A 524 -16.73 -21.87 18.57
N ASN A 525 -16.01 -22.46 17.62
CA ASN A 525 -14.57 -22.28 17.46
C ASN A 525 -14.20 -20.91 16.88
N ILE A 526 -14.95 -20.38 15.90
CA ILE A 526 -14.73 -18.99 15.45
C ILE A 526 -15.05 -18.04 16.61
N LYS A 527 -16.11 -18.29 17.38
CA LYS A 527 -16.45 -17.50 18.57
C LYS A 527 -15.35 -17.48 19.63
N LEU A 528 -14.65 -18.61 19.80
CA LEU A 528 -13.45 -18.72 20.64
C LEU A 528 -12.33 -17.83 20.14
N ARG A 529 -12.00 -17.91 18.84
CA ARG A 529 -10.93 -17.13 18.21
C ARG A 529 -11.21 -15.62 18.23
N SER A 530 -12.46 -15.22 18.03
CA SER A 530 -12.89 -13.82 18.07
C SER A 530 -13.05 -13.24 19.48
N GLN A 531 -12.71 -13.99 20.53
CA GLN A 531 -12.85 -13.60 21.94
C GLN A 531 -14.30 -13.25 22.35
N LYS A 532 -15.31 -13.82 21.68
CA LYS A 532 -16.74 -13.55 21.93
C LYS A 532 -17.46 -14.64 22.73
N LEU A 533 -16.73 -15.51 23.43
CA LEU A 533 -17.28 -16.67 24.16
C LEU A 533 -18.49 -16.36 25.06
N ASN A 534 -18.46 -15.22 25.75
CA ASN A 534 -19.44 -14.85 26.78
C ASN A 534 -20.77 -14.34 26.19
N THR A 535 -20.83 -13.97 24.91
CA THR A 535 -22.05 -13.43 24.29
C THR A 535 -22.91 -14.56 23.72
N LYS A 536 -24.22 -14.58 24.00
CA LYS A 536 -25.11 -15.58 23.39
C LYS A 536 -25.39 -15.20 21.94
N TYR A 537 -25.08 -16.08 21.00
CA TYR A 537 -25.39 -15.92 19.60
C TYR A 537 -26.39 -16.99 19.18
N LEU A 538 -27.54 -16.54 18.71
CA LEU A 538 -28.46 -17.29 17.88
C LEU A 538 -28.13 -16.98 16.42
N ARG A 539 -28.53 -17.89 15.53
CA ARG A 539 -28.23 -17.76 14.13
C ARG A 539 -29.36 -18.32 13.31
N LEU A 540 -29.72 -17.57 12.29
CA LEU A 540 -30.72 -17.92 11.29
C LEU A 540 -30.07 -17.69 9.94
N GLU A 541 -30.13 -18.68 9.07
CA GLU A 541 -29.44 -18.62 7.79
C GLU A 541 -30.44 -18.82 6.68
N TYR A 542 -30.21 -18.12 5.57
CA TYR A 542 -31.15 -18.10 4.49
C TYR A 542 -30.43 -18.13 3.14
N THR A 543 -31.02 -18.90 2.20
CA THR A 543 -30.41 -19.57 1.02
C THR A 543 -29.68 -20.86 1.38
N SER A 544 -30.41 -21.98 1.42
CA SER A 544 -29.84 -23.33 1.49
C SER A 544 -30.22 -24.08 0.22
N LEU A 545 -29.26 -24.29 -0.68
CA LEU A 545 -29.47 -25.17 -1.84
C LEU A 545 -29.20 -26.65 -1.53
N LEU A 546 -28.75 -27.00 -0.33
CA LEU A 546 -28.31 -28.36 -0.05
C LEU A 546 -28.88 -28.84 1.29
N THR A 547 -29.84 -29.76 1.20
CA THR A 547 -30.03 -30.72 2.29
C THR A 547 -28.93 -31.78 2.21
N ALA A 548 -28.65 -32.45 3.33
CA ALA A 548 -27.64 -33.51 3.45
C ALA A 548 -27.81 -34.66 2.42
N ASP A 549 -28.97 -34.74 1.76
CA ASP A 549 -29.34 -35.79 0.80
C ASP A 549 -29.27 -35.33 -0.67
N GLY A 550 -28.72 -34.14 -0.97
CA GLY A 550 -28.56 -33.64 -2.33
C GLY A 550 -29.87 -33.20 -3.03
N LYS A 551 -30.98 -33.08 -2.28
CA LYS A 551 -32.21 -32.46 -2.79
C LYS A 551 -32.23 -30.97 -2.44
N LEU A 552 -32.47 -30.14 -3.46
CA LEU A 552 -32.73 -28.71 -3.33
C LEU A 552 -33.88 -28.50 -2.32
N SER A 553 -33.63 -27.78 -1.22
CA SER A 553 -34.72 -27.24 -0.43
C SER A 553 -35.27 -26.00 -1.13
N ASP A 554 -36.52 -26.04 -1.57
CA ASP A 554 -37.25 -24.99 -2.32
C ASP A 554 -37.49 -23.67 -1.54
N ILE A 555 -36.67 -23.35 -0.53
CA ILE A 555 -36.89 -22.24 0.41
C ILE A 555 -36.06 -21.03 -0.02
N PHE A 556 -36.32 -20.55 -1.24
CA PHE A 556 -35.89 -19.23 -1.69
C PHE A 556 -36.99 -18.61 -2.52
N PHE A 557 -36.92 -17.30 -2.76
CA PHE A 557 -37.84 -16.60 -3.66
C PHE A 557 -37.04 -15.83 -4.69
N SER A 558 -37.28 -16.09 -5.97
CA SER A 558 -36.72 -15.28 -7.06
C SER A 558 -37.63 -14.09 -7.36
N ILE A 559 -37.04 -12.91 -7.54
CA ILE A 559 -37.78 -11.71 -7.97
C ILE A 559 -38.35 -11.83 -9.39
N ASP A 560 -37.93 -12.83 -10.17
CA ASP A 560 -38.50 -13.11 -11.50
C ASP A 560 -39.99 -13.52 -11.40
N ASN A 561 -40.47 -13.93 -10.21
CA ASN A 561 -41.90 -14.13 -9.96
C ASN A 561 -42.70 -12.82 -9.97
N PHE A 562 -42.03 -11.65 -9.95
CA PHE A 562 -42.66 -10.36 -10.17
C PHE A 562 -42.54 -9.96 -11.63
N ASP A 563 -43.65 -9.47 -12.20
CA ASP A 563 -43.60 -8.73 -13.44
C ASP A 563 -42.84 -7.40 -13.23
N GLN A 564 -41.58 -7.40 -13.68
CA GLN A 564 -40.64 -6.30 -13.53
C GLN A 564 -41.08 -5.00 -14.25
N SER A 565 -41.94 -5.12 -15.27
CA SER A 565 -42.47 -3.97 -16.02
C SER A 565 -43.62 -3.29 -15.30
N SER A 566 -44.34 -4.03 -14.44
CA SER A 566 -45.50 -3.55 -13.68
C SER A 566 -45.14 -2.76 -12.41
N ILE A 567 -43.85 -2.68 -12.04
CA ILE A 567 -43.39 -2.02 -10.82
C ILE A 567 -43.18 -0.52 -11.10
N PRO A 568 -44.02 0.39 -10.55
CA PRO A 568 -43.97 1.82 -10.89
C PRO A 568 -42.72 2.50 -10.37
N ASP A 569 -42.40 2.24 -9.10
CA ASP A 569 -41.17 2.72 -8.43
C ASP A 569 -40.41 1.51 -7.89
N LYS A 570 -39.29 1.22 -8.55
CA LYS A 570 -38.44 0.07 -8.20
C LYS A 570 -37.72 0.29 -6.86
N ASP A 571 -37.27 1.49 -6.56
CA ASP A 571 -36.51 1.76 -5.33
C ASP A 571 -37.42 1.61 -4.11
N TYR A 572 -38.60 2.24 -4.15
CA TYR A 572 -39.63 2.09 -3.12
C TYR A 572 -40.06 0.63 -2.95
N PHE A 573 -40.38 -0.06 -4.07
CA PHE A 573 -40.83 -1.45 -4.04
C PHE A 573 -39.78 -2.38 -3.44
N TYR A 574 -38.53 -2.29 -3.91
CA TYR A 574 -37.47 -3.20 -3.46
C TYR A 574 -37.01 -2.92 -2.03
N LYS A 575 -37.05 -1.65 -1.59
CA LYS A 575 -36.84 -1.31 -0.17
C LYS A 575 -37.86 -2.03 0.73
N ARG A 576 -39.15 -1.91 0.42
CA ARG A 576 -40.22 -2.57 1.18
C ARG A 576 -40.17 -4.10 1.04
N PHE A 577 -39.83 -4.61 -0.14
CA PHE A 577 -39.64 -6.04 -0.38
C PHE A 577 -38.66 -6.65 0.60
N TRP A 578 -37.46 -6.08 0.77
CA TRP A 578 -36.46 -6.65 1.68
C TRP A 578 -36.88 -6.65 3.14
N ILE A 579 -37.60 -5.61 3.57
CA ILE A 579 -38.13 -5.51 4.93
C ILE A 579 -39.17 -6.62 5.18
N VAL A 580 -40.13 -6.78 4.27
CA VAL A 580 -41.12 -7.85 4.31
C VAL A 580 -40.44 -9.22 4.25
N TYR A 581 -39.40 -9.36 3.42
CA TYR A 581 -38.66 -10.60 3.25
C TYR A 581 -37.91 -11.01 4.52
N ILE A 582 -37.17 -10.08 5.14
CA ILE A 582 -36.47 -10.29 6.41
C ILE A 582 -37.46 -10.67 7.51
N TRP A 583 -38.58 -9.93 7.63
CA TRP A 583 -39.63 -10.25 8.59
C TRP A 583 -40.23 -11.64 8.38
N ALA A 584 -40.57 -11.98 7.14
CA ALA A 584 -41.13 -13.29 6.80
C ALA A 584 -40.12 -14.41 7.08
N ILE A 585 -38.81 -14.18 6.88
CA ILE A 585 -37.75 -15.12 7.25
C ILE A 585 -37.68 -15.33 8.77
N LEU A 586 -37.70 -14.25 9.55
CA LEU A 586 -37.60 -14.33 11.01
C LEU A 586 -38.76 -15.12 11.60
N PHE A 587 -39.99 -14.79 11.21
CA PHE A 587 -41.20 -15.33 11.83
C PHE A 587 -41.76 -16.59 11.17
N GLN A 588 -40.97 -17.30 10.35
CA GLN A 588 -41.43 -18.57 9.78
C GLN A 588 -41.81 -19.56 10.88
N PRO A 589 -42.87 -20.39 10.69
CA PRO A 589 -43.31 -21.37 11.68
C PRO A 589 -42.24 -22.38 12.14
N ARG A 590 -41.20 -22.60 11.32
CA ARG A 590 -40.07 -23.48 11.63
C ARG A 590 -39.09 -22.85 12.63
N ASN A 591 -39.05 -21.53 12.73
CA ASN A 591 -38.12 -20.79 13.56
C ASN A 591 -38.74 -20.57 14.95
N LYS A 592 -38.26 -21.30 15.96
CA LYS A 592 -38.74 -21.18 17.34
C LYS A 592 -38.02 -20.03 18.06
N LEU A 593 -38.37 -18.79 17.72
CA LEU A 593 -37.73 -17.59 18.26
C LEU A 593 -38.33 -17.08 19.58
N GLY A 594 -39.41 -17.69 20.08
CA GLY A 594 -40.00 -17.37 21.39
C GLY A 594 -40.89 -16.12 21.43
N ILE A 595 -41.09 -15.46 20.30
CA ILE A 595 -41.97 -14.29 20.13
C ILE A 595 -42.86 -14.48 18.90
N THR A 596 -44.14 -14.13 19.03
CA THR A 596 -45.14 -14.23 17.96
C THR A 596 -45.29 -12.90 17.25
N PRO A 597 -45.36 -12.88 15.90
CA PRO A 597 -45.58 -11.65 15.16
C PRO A 597 -47.01 -11.12 15.38
N SER A 598 -47.21 -9.81 15.22
CA SER A 598 -48.53 -9.18 15.33
C SER A 598 -49.48 -9.59 14.20
N ILE A 599 -48.92 -9.90 13.03
CA ILE A 599 -49.66 -10.43 11.87
C ILE A 599 -49.17 -11.84 11.52
N PRO A 600 -50.02 -12.73 10.97
CA PRO A 600 -49.62 -14.09 10.62
C PRO A 600 -48.51 -14.11 9.56
N ALA A 601 -47.32 -14.61 9.94
CA ALA A 601 -46.23 -14.83 9.01
C ALA A 601 -46.55 -15.95 8.01
N PHE A 602 -45.98 -15.87 6.81
CA PHE A 602 -46.17 -16.85 5.74
C PHE A 602 -44.86 -17.55 5.39
N VAL A 603 -44.97 -18.75 4.82
CA VAL A 603 -43.80 -19.53 4.37
C VAL A 603 -43.36 -19.00 3.01
N ILE A 604 -42.07 -18.71 2.88
CA ILE A 604 -41.48 -18.28 1.61
C ILE A 604 -41.23 -19.52 0.74
N GLY A 605 -41.80 -19.53 -0.46
CA GLY A 605 -41.47 -20.50 -1.51
C GLY A 605 -41.31 -19.81 -2.87
N ASN A 606 -40.59 -20.45 -3.79
CA ASN A 606 -40.32 -19.87 -5.12
C ASN A 606 -41.53 -20.03 -6.06
N ASN A 607 -42.63 -19.33 -5.78
CA ASN A 607 -43.89 -19.46 -6.52
C ASN A 607 -44.69 -18.15 -6.60
N ALA A 608 -45.66 -18.12 -7.52
CA ALA A 608 -46.53 -16.96 -7.72
C ALA A 608 -47.41 -16.62 -6.51
N GLN A 609 -47.79 -17.62 -5.69
CA GLN A 609 -48.61 -17.38 -4.48
C GLN A 609 -47.86 -16.53 -3.46
N THR A 610 -46.58 -16.84 -3.23
CA THR A 610 -45.68 -16.07 -2.37
C THR A 610 -45.50 -14.65 -2.91
N ALA A 611 -45.42 -14.47 -4.24
CA ALA A 611 -45.32 -13.16 -4.87
C ALA A 611 -46.55 -12.28 -4.59
N VAL A 612 -47.76 -12.85 -4.65
CA VAL A 612 -49.01 -12.13 -4.33
C VAL A 612 -49.04 -11.73 -2.86
N LEU A 613 -48.65 -12.62 -1.95
CA LEU A 613 -48.59 -12.32 -0.52
C LEU A 613 -47.59 -11.19 -0.23
N ILE A 614 -46.39 -11.24 -0.80
CA ILE A 614 -45.39 -10.18 -0.62
C ILE A 614 -45.90 -8.84 -1.17
N LYS A 615 -46.49 -8.81 -2.37
CA LYS A 615 -47.09 -7.58 -2.94
C LYS A 615 -48.17 -7.00 -2.03
N LYS A 616 -49.03 -7.84 -1.44
CA LYS A 616 -50.06 -7.38 -0.49
C LYS A 616 -49.44 -6.63 0.69
N HIS A 617 -48.38 -7.18 1.31
CA HIS A 617 -47.72 -6.55 2.46
C HIS A 617 -46.88 -5.33 2.09
N ILE A 618 -46.42 -5.22 0.84
CA ILE A 618 -45.68 -4.05 0.35
C ILE A 618 -46.61 -2.84 0.16
N TYR A 619 -47.79 -3.03 -0.44
CA TYR A 619 -48.69 -1.93 -0.81
C TYR A 619 -49.71 -1.56 0.27
N ASP A 620 -49.94 -2.42 1.27
CA ASP A 620 -50.79 -2.11 2.42
C ASP A 620 -49.96 -1.46 3.55
N ASP A 621 -50.14 -0.16 3.75
CA ASP A 621 -49.38 0.62 4.73
C ASP A 621 -49.64 0.19 6.18
N GLN A 622 -50.83 -0.33 6.51
CA GLN A 622 -51.14 -0.79 7.87
C GLN A 622 -50.41 -2.11 8.18
N LEU A 623 -50.41 -3.03 7.22
CA LEU A 623 -49.64 -4.27 7.34
C LEU A 623 -48.14 -3.98 7.37
N PHE A 624 -47.65 -3.08 6.52
CA PHE A 624 -46.24 -2.72 6.48
C PHE A 624 -45.76 -2.09 7.79
N CYS A 625 -46.55 -1.17 8.37
CA CYS A 625 -46.23 -0.58 9.68
C CYS A 625 -46.19 -1.63 10.79
N SER A 626 -47.09 -2.62 10.75
CA SER A 626 -47.08 -3.75 11.70
C SER A 626 -45.81 -4.58 11.58
N ILE A 627 -45.29 -4.78 10.36
CA ILE A 627 -44.01 -5.47 10.10
C ILE A 627 -42.83 -4.72 10.71
N GLU A 628 -42.75 -3.40 10.54
CA GLU A 628 -41.67 -2.59 11.14
C GLU A 628 -41.70 -2.63 12.68
N ASN A 629 -42.91 -2.62 13.26
CA ASN A 629 -43.12 -2.77 14.70
C ASN A 629 -42.71 -4.16 15.20
N ASP A 630 -43.00 -5.22 14.44
CA ASP A 630 -42.59 -6.59 14.77
C ASP A 630 -41.07 -6.74 14.80
N LEU A 631 -40.36 -6.18 13.81
CA LEU A 631 -38.90 -6.21 13.75
C LEU A 631 -38.27 -5.46 14.94
N THR A 632 -38.84 -4.31 15.30
CA THR A 632 -38.38 -3.52 16.46
C THR A 632 -38.65 -4.24 17.77
N SER A 633 -39.83 -4.85 17.90
CA SER A 633 -40.20 -5.66 19.07
C SER A 633 -39.31 -6.88 19.23
N PHE A 634 -38.96 -7.52 18.11
CA PHE A 634 -38.03 -8.64 18.07
C PHE A 634 -36.62 -8.24 18.55
N ASP A 635 -36.06 -7.13 18.06
CA ASP A 635 -34.74 -6.65 18.49
C ASP A 635 -34.71 -6.30 19.99
N ASN A 636 -35.77 -5.67 20.50
CA ASN A 636 -35.93 -5.39 21.93
C ASN A 636 -36.03 -6.67 22.77
N TYR A 637 -36.77 -7.67 22.30
CA TYR A 637 -36.85 -8.98 22.94
C TYR A 637 -35.47 -9.65 23.01
N MET A 638 -34.73 -9.69 21.90
CA MET A 638 -33.38 -10.24 21.85
C MET A 638 -32.42 -9.51 22.79
N ASN A 639 -32.58 -8.19 22.92
CA ASN A 639 -31.80 -7.38 23.86
C ASN A 639 -32.11 -7.73 25.32
N SER A 640 -33.37 -8.04 25.66
CA SER A 640 -33.74 -8.51 27.01
C SER A 640 -33.15 -9.88 27.35
N GLN A 641 -32.93 -10.73 26.33
CA GLN A 641 -32.37 -12.07 26.47
C GLN A 641 -30.83 -12.10 26.40
N ASP A 642 -30.18 -10.94 26.32
CA ASP A 642 -28.74 -10.76 26.05
C ASP A 642 -28.20 -11.68 24.93
N SER A 643 -29.00 -11.80 23.87
CA SER A 643 -28.74 -12.71 22.76
C SER A 643 -28.65 -11.92 21.47
N ASN A 644 -27.66 -12.20 20.63
CA ASN A 644 -27.53 -11.63 19.29
C ASN A 644 -28.04 -12.63 18.26
N LEU A 645 -28.77 -12.17 17.22
CA LEU A 645 -29.16 -13.00 16.08
C LEU A 645 -28.35 -12.59 14.85
N ILE A 646 -27.64 -13.54 14.24
CA ILE A 646 -27.04 -13.33 12.92
C ILE A 646 -27.98 -13.87 11.86
N LEU A 647 -28.37 -13.02 10.90
CA LEU A 647 -29.08 -13.36 9.68
C LEU A 647 -28.14 -13.26 8.48
N ALA A 648 -27.72 -14.40 7.94
CA ALA A 648 -26.78 -14.46 6.82
C ALA A 648 -27.48 -14.76 5.47
N PHE A 649 -27.08 -14.03 4.42
CA PHE A 649 -27.54 -14.20 3.05
C PHE A 649 -26.36 -14.58 2.14
N ASP A 650 -26.40 -15.76 1.54
CA ASP A 650 -25.48 -16.16 0.46
C ASP A 650 -26.22 -16.19 -0.89
N GLN A 651 -25.47 -16.28 -1.99
CA GLN A 651 -26.02 -16.47 -3.34
C GLN A 651 -27.18 -15.52 -3.69
N LEU A 652 -27.03 -14.23 -3.35
CA LEU A 652 -28.03 -13.19 -3.65
C LEU A 652 -28.34 -13.10 -5.15
N ASP A 653 -27.44 -13.57 -6.01
CA ASP A 653 -27.61 -13.71 -7.46
C ASP A 653 -28.74 -14.68 -7.85
N LYS A 654 -29.11 -15.63 -6.98
CA LYS A 654 -30.27 -16.52 -7.16
C LYS A 654 -31.60 -15.84 -6.82
N ILE A 655 -31.60 -14.89 -5.88
CA ILE A 655 -32.79 -14.11 -5.51
C ILE A 655 -32.99 -12.97 -6.52
N VAL A 656 -31.92 -12.26 -6.84
CA VAL A 656 -31.89 -11.13 -7.77
C VAL A 656 -30.87 -11.42 -8.86
N LYS A 657 -31.30 -11.50 -10.11
CA LYS A 657 -30.38 -11.66 -11.24
C LYS A 657 -29.42 -10.47 -11.37
N PRO A 658 -28.14 -10.66 -11.75
CA PRO A 658 -27.12 -9.61 -11.85
C PRO A 658 -27.58 -8.31 -12.54
N ARG A 659 -28.32 -8.43 -13.64
CA ARG A 659 -28.88 -7.29 -14.40
C ARG A 659 -29.81 -6.36 -13.60
N LEU A 660 -30.39 -6.84 -12.50
CA LEU A 660 -31.31 -6.08 -11.63
C LEU A 660 -30.66 -5.65 -10.30
N TRP A 661 -29.37 -5.95 -10.08
CA TRP A 661 -28.69 -5.65 -8.81
C TRP A 661 -28.70 -4.17 -8.46
N SER A 662 -28.44 -3.29 -9.43
CA SER A 662 -28.45 -1.84 -9.22
C SER A 662 -29.80 -1.32 -8.70
N SER A 663 -30.91 -1.96 -9.08
CA SER A 663 -32.26 -1.58 -8.65
C SER A 663 -32.77 -2.35 -7.42
N ALA A 664 -32.37 -3.60 -7.23
CA ALA A 664 -32.97 -4.48 -6.24
C ALA A 664 -32.02 -4.83 -5.08
N ILE A 665 -30.70 -4.91 -5.27
CA ILE A 665 -29.74 -5.15 -4.17
C ILE A 665 -29.33 -3.85 -3.49
N THR A 666 -29.22 -2.73 -4.23
CA THR A 666 -28.92 -1.41 -3.65
C THR A 666 -29.85 -1.04 -2.49
N PRO A 667 -31.19 -1.23 -2.58
CA PRO A 667 -32.10 -0.98 -1.45
C PRO A 667 -31.84 -1.85 -0.22
N LEU A 668 -31.40 -3.11 -0.39
CA LEU A 668 -31.02 -3.98 0.74
C LEU A 668 -29.78 -3.44 1.45
N ILE A 669 -28.76 -3.03 0.69
CA ILE A 669 -27.53 -2.44 1.25
C ILE A 669 -27.87 -1.15 1.99
N ASN A 670 -28.68 -0.28 1.38
CA ASN A 670 -29.12 0.98 1.99
C ASN A 670 -29.95 0.74 3.26
N TYR A 671 -30.78 -0.30 3.29
CA TYR A 671 -31.52 -0.70 4.49
C TYR A 671 -30.57 -1.17 5.60
N CYS A 672 -29.57 -1.98 5.28
CA CYS A 672 -28.56 -2.40 6.26
C CYS A 672 -27.76 -1.21 6.82
N LEU A 673 -27.59 -0.13 6.04
CA LEU A 673 -26.93 1.09 6.48
C LEU A 673 -27.80 1.98 7.37
N SER A 674 -29.11 2.02 7.11
CA SER A 674 -30.03 2.93 7.80
C SER A 674 -30.53 2.39 9.14
N VAL A 675 -30.49 1.07 9.33
CA VAL A 675 -31.06 0.43 10.51
C VAL A 675 -30.02 0.24 11.61
N ASN A 676 -30.39 0.64 12.83
CA ASN A 676 -29.57 0.52 14.05
C ASN A 676 -30.12 -0.57 14.99
N PHE A 677 -30.22 -1.82 14.51
CA PHE A 677 -30.56 -2.94 15.37
C PHE A 677 -29.46 -3.19 16.41
N LYS A 678 -29.84 -3.43 17.66
CA LYS A 678 -28.89 -3.69 18.75
C LYS A 678 -28.38 -5.13 18.72
N ARG A 679 -29.27 -6.07 18.37
CA ARG A 679 -29.02 -7.52 18.50
C ARG A 679 -29.27 -8.30 17.22
N LEU A 680 -30.07 -7.78 16.28
CA LEU A 680 -30.24 -8.37 14.95
C LEU A 680 -29.14 -7.88 13.99
N GLN A 681 -28.26 -8.79 13.59
CA GLN A 681 -27.15 -8.52 12.68
C GLN A 681 -27.42 -9.14 11.30
N LEU A 682 -27.47 -8.31 10.26
CA LEU A 682 -27.58 -8.75 8.88
C LEU A 682 -26.17 -8.98 8.31
N LYS A 683 -25.94 -10.08 7.59
CA LYS A 683 -24.66 -10.44 6.99
C LYS A 683 -24.87 -10.83 5.52
N LEU A 684 -24.35 -10.01 4.61
CA LEU A 684 -24.54 -10.15 3.17
C LEU A 684 -23.27 -10.68 2.51
N PHE A 685 -23.31 -11.87 1.92
CA PHE A 685 -22.22 -12.41 1.13
C PHE A 685 -22.40 -11.97 -0.32
N ILE A 686 -21.52 -11.07 -0.76
CA ILE A 686 -21.64 -10.34 -2.01
C ILE A 686 -20.43 -10.64 -2.90
N ARG A 687 -20.72 -10.84 -4.19
CA ARG A 687 -19.71 -10.97 -5.23
C ARG A 687 -19.05 -9.62 -5.53
N ARG A 688 -17.72 -9.58 -5.56
CA ARG A 688 -16.96 -8.32 -5.71
C ARG A 688 -17.15 -7.66 -7.08
N ASP A 689 -17.13 -8.43 -8.14
CA ASP A 689 -17.37 -7.99 -9.51
C ASP A 689 -18.77 -7.36 -9.67
N LEU A 690 -19.79 -8.00 -9.09
CA LEU A 690 -21.17 -7.48 -9.10
C LEU A 690 -21.36 -6.28 -8.16
N PHE A 691 -20.61 -6.20 -7.06
CA PHE A 691 -20.59 -5.00 -6.21
C PHE A 691 -19.96 -3.81 -6.94
N ASN A 692 -18.88 -4.04 -7.68
CA ASN A 692 -18.20 -3.00 -8.44
C ASN A 692 -19.08 -2.46 -9.57
N SER A 693 -19.97 -3.27 -10.15
CA SER A 693 -20.90 -2.86 -11.21
C SER A 693 -22.10 -2.04 -10.71
N LEU A 694 -22.31 -1.88 -9.40
CA LEU A 694 -23.40 -1.08 -8.84
C LEU A 694 -23.21 0.42 -9.16
N GLY A 695 -24.08 1.01 -9.98
CA GLY A 695 -23.98 2.42 -10.39
C GLY A 695 -24.62 3.43 -9.42
N ASN A 696 -25.56 2.98 -8.59
CA ASN A 696 -26.46 3.87 -7.81
C ASN A 696 -25.96 4.17 -6.38
N ILE A 697 -24.73 3.81 -6.04
CA ILE A 697 -24.17 4.03 -4.70
C ILE A 697 -23.17 5.18 -4.78
N THR A 698 -23.51 6.32 -4.17
CA THR A 698 -22.73 7.56 -4.20
C THR A 698 -21.42 7.52 -3.40
N ASN A 699 -21.26 6.55 -2.48
CA ASN A 699 -20.03 6.43 -1.67
C ASN A 699 -19.62 4.97 -1.42
N LYS A 700 -19.07 4.31 -2.45
CA LYS A 700 -18.54 2.93 -2.35
C LYS A 700 -17.41 2.78 -1.33
N TYR A 701 -16.62 3.83 -1.11
CA TYR A 701 -15.50 3.81 -0.16
C TYR A 701 -15.96 3.65 1.30
N GLN A 702 -17.06 4.29 1.70
CA GLN A 702 -17.65 4.08 3.03
C GLN A 702 -18.15 2.64 3.24
N LEU A 703 -18.62 1.99 2.18
CA LEU A 703 -19.05 0.58 2.23
C LEU A 703 -17.87 -0.38 2.36
N GLU A 704 -16.73 -0.09 1.74
CA GLU A 704 -15.52 -0.91 1.89
C GLU A 704 -15.10 -1.00 3.36
N ASN A 705 -15.15 0.12 4.11
CA ASN A 705 -14.87 0.14 5.54
C ASN A 705 -15.85 -0.68 6.39
N ARG A 706 -17.07 -0.93 5.89
CA ARG A 706 -18.08 -1.79 6.54
C ARG A 706 -18.14 -3.21 5.95
N SER A 707 -17.17 -3.53 5.10
CA SER A 707 -17.04 -4.84 4.49
C SER A 707 -15.89 -5.65 5.11
N ILE A 708 -16.00 -6.96 4.97
CA ILE A 708 -14.97 -7.96 5.23
C ILE A 708 -14.53 -8.47 3.86
N ASN A 709 -13.24 -8.32 3.57
CA ASN A 709 -12.66 -8.83 2.34
C ASN A 709 -12.31 -10.32 2.50
N LEU A 710 -12.89 -11.16 1.64
CA LEU A 710 -12.68 -12.59 1.58
C LEU A 710 -11.79 -12.99 0.38
N GLU A 711 -11.10 -12.06 -0.28
CA GLU A 711 -10.04 -12.42 -1.22
C GLU A 711 -8.90 -13.17 -0.53
N TRP A 712 -8.28 -14.12 -1.24
CA TRP A 712 -7.14 -14.86 -0.71
C TRP A 712 -5.85 -14.06 -0.85
N SER A 713 -4.99 -14.12 0.16
CA SER A 713 -3.58 -13.75 -0.01
C SER A 713 -2.74 -14.94 -0.52
N VAL A 714 -1.56 -14.65 -1.07
CA VAL A 714 -0.60 -15.69 -1.50
C VAL A 714 -0.22 -16.59 -0.32
N ASP A 715 0.09 -15.97 0.82
CA ASP A 715 0.46 -16.68 2.04
C ASP A 715 -0.66 -17.58 2.54
N GLU A 716 -1.92 -17.13 2.47
CA GLU A 716 -3.08 -17.95 2.86
C GLU A 716 -3.29 -19.15 1.93
N ILE A 717 -3.06 -19.00 0.62
CA ILE A 717 -3.18 -20.11 -0.35
C ILE A 717 -2.15 -21.20 -0.05
N PHE A 718 -0.89 -20.80 0.20
CA PHE A 718 0.15 -21.76 0.54
C PHE A 718 -0.03 -22.34 1.94
N ASP A 719 -0.43 -21.55 2.93
CA ASP A 719 -0.73 -22.07 4.28
C ASP A 719 -1.89 -23.08 4.22
N PHE A 720 -2.95 -22.79 3.46
CA PHE A 720 -4.02 -23.76 3.19
C PHE A 720 -3.48 -25.06 2.57
N PHE A 721 -2.59 -24.96 1.59
CA PHE A 721 -1.99 -26.12 0.95
C PHE A 721 -1.13 -26.95 1.93
N PHE A 722 -0.27 -26.30 2.71
CA PHE A 722 0.58 -26.97 3.69
C PHE A 722 -0.20 -27.50 4.89
N LYS A 723 -1.29 -26.85 5.29
CA LYS A 723 -2.24 -27.36 6.29
C LYS A 723 -2.75 -28.74 5.90
N ILE A 724 -3.13 -28.96 4.64
CA ILE A 724 -3.61 -30.26 4.15
C ILE A 724 -2.49 -31.30 4.23
N ILE A 725 -1.27 -30.94 3.83
CA ILE A 725 -0.10 -31.82 3.94
C ILE A 725 0.15 -32.21 5.40
N ILE A 726 0.11 -31.25 6.32
CA ILE A 726 0.35 -31.50 7.75
C ILE A 726 -0.77 -32.35 8.36
N ALA A 727 -2.02 -32.12 7.96
CA ALA A 727 -3.17 -32.87 8.46
C ALA A 727 -3.08 -34.38 8.14
N HIS A 728 -2.38 -34.76 7.06
CA HIS A 728 -2.31 -36.14 6.57
C HIS A 728 -0.90 -36.77 6.58
N SER A 729 0.16 -35.97 6.67
CA SER A 729 1.56 -36.40 6.56
C SER A 729 2.50 -35.63 7.48
N ARG A 730 2.05 -35.24 8.68
CA ARG A 730 2.80 -34.41 9.63
C ARG A 730 4.25 -34.83 9.85
N ASP A 731 4.46 -36.06 10.32
CA ASP A 731 5.80 -36.52 10.73
C ASP A 731 6.73 -36.64 9.51
N ALA A 732 6.22 -37.24 8.42
CA ALA A 732 6.93 -37.31 7.15
C ALA A 732 7.31 -35.92 6.62
N PHE A 733 6.42 -34.93 6.75
CA PHE A 733 6.66 -33.56 6.29
C PHE A 733 7.74 -32.84 7.10
N PHE A 734 7.69 -32.89 8.42
CA PHE A 734 8.74 -32.26 9.24
C PHE A 734 10.08 -32.98 9.16
N ASN A 735 10.08 -34.31 8.97
CA ASN A 735 11.31 -35.05 8.68
C ASN A 735 11.89 -34.61 7.33
N TYR A 736 11.06 -34.45 6.29
CA TYR A 736 11.47 -33.97 4.98
C TYR A 736 12.10 -32.56 5.03
N ILE A 737 11.52 -31.64 5.82
CA ILE A 737 12.10 -30.30 6.04
C ILE A 737 13.45 -30.39 6.78
N SER A 738 13.54 -31.29 7.76
CA SER A 738 14.79 -31.51 8.51
C SER A 738 15.88 -32.07 7.61
N ASP A 739 15.54 -33.02 6.73
CA ASP A 739 16.47 -33.57 5.74
C ASP A 739 16.97 -32.48 4.77
N TYR A 740 16.09 -31.56 4.35
CA TYR A 740 16.46 -30.42 3.50
C TYR A 740 17.45 -29.49 4.22
N HIS A 741 17.19 -29.20 5.50
CA HIS A 741 18.10 -28.43 6.35
C HIS A 741 19.48 -29.11 6.44
N HIS A 742 19.53 -30.42 6.67
CA HIS A 742 20.80 -31.16 6.73
C HIS A 742 21.56 -31.16 5.39
N ALA A 743 20.84 -31.21 4.27
CA ALA A 743 21.45 -31.24 2.94
C ALA A 743 22.01 -29.88 2.48
N TYR A 744 21.33 -28.77 2.83
CA TYR A 744 21.64 -27.44 2.27
C TYR A 744 22.02 -26.38 3.32
N ASN A 745 21.95 -26.68 4.61
CA ASN A 745 22.24 -25.77 5.73
C ASN A 745 21.51 -24.41 5.65
N ARG A 746 20.27 -24.40 5.14
CA ARG A 746 19.49 -23.17 4.87
C ARG A 746 18.66 -22.65 6.04
N PHE A 747 18.13 -23.56 6.87
CA PHE A 747 17.30 -23.21 8.04
C PHE A 747 18.03 -23.53 9.35
N THR A 748 17.49 -23.15 10.51
CA THR A 748 18.03 -23.60 11.81
C THR A 748 17.10 -24.63 12.44
N THR A 749 17.62 -25.54 13.28
CA THR A 749 16.77 -26.48 14.04
C THR A 749 15.78 -25.73 14.95
N SER A 750 16.17 -24.56 15.47
CA SER A 750 15.30 -23.66 16.24
C SER A 750 14.09 -23.19 15.40
N PHE A 751 14.33 -22.81 14.14
CA PHE A 751 13.28 -22.39 13.21
C PHE A 751 12.25 -23.50 12.93
N ILE A 752 12.71 -24.73 12.69
CA ILE A 752 11.82 -25.90 12.48
C ILE A 752 11.01 -26.20 13.75
N ASN A 753 11.62 -26.08 14.93
CA ASN A 753 10.92 -26.27 16.19
C ASN A 753 9.87 -25.17 16.45
N LYS A 754 10.13 -23.92 16.04
CA LYS A 754 9.15 -22.83 16.07
C LYS A 754 7.95 -23.15 15.19
N MET A 755 8.17 -23.65 13.96
CA MET A 755 7.11 -24.10 13.06
C MET A 755 6.24 -25.19 13.70
N LYS A 756 6.85 -26.23 14.30
CA LYS A 756 6.12 -27.29 15.00
C LYS A 756 5.25 -26.74 16.13
N LYS A 757 5.79 -25.86 16.98
CA LYS A 757 5.06 -25.24 18.09
C LYS A 757 3.84 -24.44 17.64
N VAL A 758 3.94 -23.71 16.53
CA VAL A 758 2.81 -22.93 15.99
C VAL A 758 1.66 -23.85 15.57
N VAL A 759 1.98 -24.92 14.85
CA VAL A 759 1.02 -25.94 14.42
C VAL A 759 0.44 -26.70 15.62
N GLU A 760 1.19 -26.89 16.71
CA GLU A 760 0.76 -27.58 17.93
C GLU A 760 -0.14 -26.76 18.86
N LYS A 761 -0.17 -25.44 18.69
CA LYS A 761 -0.97 -24.57 19.55
C LYS A 761 -2.44 -24.99 19.50
N LYS A 762 -3.09 -25.10 20.66
CA LYS A 762 -4.53 -25.40 20.73
C LYS A 762 -5.32 -24.43 19.84
N HIS A 763 -6.24 -24.96 19.04
CA HIS A 763 -7.07 -24.21 18.08
C HIS A 763 -6.32 -23.60 16.87
N SER A 764 -5.08 -24.01 16.59
CA SER A 764 -4.35 -23.65 15.35
C SER A 764 -4.91 -24.33 14.09
N TYR A 765 -5.55 -25.50 14.24
CA TYR A 765 -6.02 -26.36 13.15
C TYR A 765 -4.93 -26.70 12.11
N ASN A 766 -3.70 -26.94 12.57
CA ASN A 766 -2.56 -27.20 11.69
C ASN A 766 -2.22 -26.07 10.71
N GLN A 767 -2.55 -24.82 11.03
CA GLN A 767 -2.24 -23.63 10.21
C GLN A 767 -1.01 -22.89 10.77
N PHE A 768 -0.24 -22.27 9.88
CA PHE A 768 0.85 -21.35 10.23
C PHE A 768 0.40 -19.90 10.43
N ASN A 769 -0.88 -19.60 10.17
CA ASN A 769 -1.49 -18.27 10.20
C ASN A 769 -0.90 -17.31 9.16
N ALA A 770 -0.53 -17.83 7.99
CA ALA A 770 0.01 -17.06 6.87
C ALA A 770 1.29 -16.25 7.22
N ASP A 771 2.15 -16.77 8.11
CA ASP A 771 3.47 -16.18 8.39
C ASP A 771 4.37 -16.33 7.15
N SER A 772 4.61 -15.22 6.45
CA SER A 772 5.35 -15.21 5.17
C SER A 772 6.75 -15.81 5.28
N CYS A 773 7.40 -15.75 6.45
CA CYS A 773 8.72 -16.35 6.66
C CYS A 773 8.64 -17.89 6.59
N PHE A 774 7.66 -18.48 7.29
CA PHE A 774 7.41 -19.92 7.23
C PHE A 774 6.96 -20.34 5.84
N ILE A 775 6.03 -19.60 5.23
CA ILE A 775 5.48 -19.96 3.94
C ILE A 775 6.54 -19.96 2.83
N LYS A 776 7.39 -18.93 2.75
CA LYS A 776 8.48 -18.89 1.77
C LYS A 776 9.44 -20.06 1.92
N ALA A 777 9.83 -20.40 3.15
CA ALA A 777 10.68 -21.55 3.43
C ALA A 777 10.03 -22.87 2.99
N LEU A 778 8.73 -23.06 3.26
CA LEU A 778 8.01 -24.26 2.85
C LEU A 778 7.87 -24.35 1.32
N VAL A 779 7.65 -23.23 0.64
CA VAL A 779 7.62 -23.16 -0.83
C VAL A 779 8.98 -23.52 -1.43
N GLU A 780 10.08 -23.04 -0.86
CA GLU A 780 11.45 -23.39 -1.26
C GLU A 780 11.71 -24.90 -1.11
N VAL A 781 11.34 -25.51 0.01
CA VAL A 781 11.51 -26.96 0.24
C VAL A 781 10.65 -27.79 -0.72
N PHE A 782 9.40 -27.37 -0.94
CA PHE A 782 8.41 -28.19 -1.64
C PHE A 782 8.43 -28.01 -3.16
N PHE A 783 8.58 -26.78 -3.64
CA PHE A 783 8.59 -26.43 -5.06
C PHE A 783 9.96 -26.01 -5.59
N GLY A 784 10.95 -25.84 -4.71
CA GLY A 784 12.32 -25.41 -5.00
C GLY A 784 12.52 -23.90 -4.88
N GLU A 785 13.77 -23.46 -4.69
CA GLU A 785 14.13 -22.04 -4.47
C GLU A 785 13.74 -21.14 -5.66
N PHE A 786 14.11 -21.54 -6.88
CA PHE A 786 13.86 -20.76 -8.10
C PHE A 786 12.87 -21.44 -9.02
N ALA A 787 12.08 -20.66 -9.76
CA ALA A 787 11.06 -21.20 -10.65
C ALA A 787 11.62 -21.83 -11.95
N ASP A 788 12.91 -21.65 -12.22
CA ASP A 788 13.57 -22.24 -13.39
C ASP A 788 13.89 -23.71 -13.14
N PRO A 789 13.54 -24.65 -14.04
CA PRO A 789 13.83 -26.08 -13.86
C PRO A 789 15.32 -26.40 -13.68
N ASP A 790 16.20 -25.56 -14.22
CA ASP A 790 17.66 -25.67 -14.11
C ASP A 790 18.19 -25.10 -12.78
N GLY A 791 17.32 -24.61 -11.89
CA GLY A 791 17.71 -24.01 -10.61
C GLY A 791 18.31 -22.60 -10.74
N SER A 792 18.15 -21.94 -11.89
CA SER A 792 18.68 -20.60 -12.13
C SER A 792 17.71 -19.48 -11.70
N ARG A 793 18.25 -18.28 -11.43
CA ARG A 793 17.45 -17.09 -11.06
C ARG A 793 16.66 -16.46 -12.22
N LYS A 794 16.71 -17.05 -13.42
CA LYS A 794 16.14 -16.47 -14.65
C LYS A 794 14.64 -16.15 -14.54
N TRP A 795 13.88 -16.98 -13.84
CA TRP A 795 12.43 -16.82 -13.65
C TRP A 795 12.04 -16.32 -12.25
N GLY A 796 13.03 -15.96 -11.43
CA GLY A 796 12.83 -15.52 -10.05
C GLY A 796 12.60 -16.68 -9.07
N GLU A 797 12.32 -16.31 -7.82
CA GLU A 797 11.97 -17.25 -6.75
C GLU A 797 10.61 -17.91 -7.02
N SER A 798 10.46 -19.18 -6.62
CA SER A 798 9.22 -19.93 -6.83
C SER A 798 8.01 -19.26 -6.18
N TYR A 799 8.16 -18.70 -4.98
CA TYR A 799 7.11 -17.98 -4.26
C TYR A 799 6.53 -16.82 -5.10
N GLU A 800 7.40 -15.91 -5.54
CA GLU A 800 7.01 -14.76 -6.38
C GLU A 800 6.50 -15.21 -7.75
N TRP A 801 7.10 -16.26 -8.31
CA TRP A 801 6.68 -16.80 -9.58
C TRP A 801 5.23 -17.31 -9.54
N PHE A 802 4.87 -18.09 -8.52
CA PHE A 802 3.47 -18.54 -8.34
C PHE A 802 2.54 -17.34 -8.21
N TYR A 803 2.88 -16.32 -7.41
CA TYR A 803 2.08 -15.12 -7.27
C TYR A 803 1.81 -14.42 -8.61
N VAL A 804 2.87 -14.14 -9.38
CA VAL A 804 2.75 -13.47 -10.69
C VAL A 804 1.96 -14.32 -11.69
N ASN A 805 2.09 -15.65 -11.64
CA ASN A 805 1.39 -16.55 -12.55
C ASN A 805 -0.07 -16.80 -12.19
N LEU A 806 -0.45 -16.59 -10.93
CA LEU A 806 -1.77 -16.93 -10.42
C LEU A 806 -2.69 -15.74 -10.16
N LYS A 807 -2.13 -14.52 -10.17
CA LYS A 807 -2.92 -13.31 -9.94
C LYS A 807 -3.73 -12.85 -11.16
N ASN A 808 -4.92 -12.33 -10.87
CA ASN A 808 -5.77 -11.59 -11.79
C ASN A 808 -5.20 -10.19 -12.07
N ALA A 809 -5.83 -9.47 -13.00
CA ALA A 809 -5.39 -8.16 -13.43
C ALA A 809 -5.60 -7.06 -12.37
N ASP A 810 -6.52 -7.28 -11.44
CA ASP A 810 -6.79 -6.44 -10.27
C ASP A 810 -5.91 -6.82 -9.05
N ASN A 811 -4.92 -7.69 -9.24
CA ASN A 811 -4.04 -8.28 -8.22
C ASN A 811 -4.72 -9.22 -7.21
N THR A 812 -5.98 -9.62 -7.42
CA THR A 812 -6.60 -10.69 -6.62
C THR A 812 -6.08 -12.06 -7.05
N ILE A 813 -6.21 -13.08 -6.19
CA ILE A 813 -5.81 -14.45 -6.51
C ILE A 813 -6.95 -15.40 -6.19
N SER A 814 -7.24 -16.28 -7.14
CA SER A 814 -8.20 -17.36 -6.97
C SER A 814 -7.49 -18.63 -6.49
N LEU A 815 -8.08 -19.32 -5.51
CA LEU A 815 -7.56 -20.62 -5.05
C LEU A 815 -7.66 -21.72 -6.14
N ARG A 816 -8.70 -21.67 -6.98
CA ARG A 816 -8.98 -22.72 -7.99
C ARG A 816 -7.84 -22.89 -9.01
N PRO A 817 -7.33 -21.84 -9.68
CA PRO A 817 -6.19 -21.99 -10.58
C PRO A 817 -4.93 -22.56 -9.92
N PHE A 818 -4.67 -22.21 -8.65
CA PHE A 818 -3.55 -22.78 -7.91
C PHE A 818 -3.71 -24.30 -7.72
N LEU A 819 -4.89 -24.73 -7.27
CA LEU A 819 -5.19 -26.16 -7.08
C LEU A 819 -5.15 -26.93 -8.40
N ASP A 820 -5.70 -26.38 -9.47
CA ASP A 820 -5.67 -27.06 -10.78
C ASP A 820 -4.25 -27.15 -11.35
N LEU A 821 -3.42 -26.13 -11.13
CA LEU A 821 -2.02 -26.12 -11.50
C LEU A 821 -1.22 -27.21 -10.76
N VAL A 822 -1.37 -27.28 -9.44
CA VAL A 822 -0.64 -28.26 -8.61
C VAL A 822 -1.15 -29.68 -8.86
N LYS A 823 -2.47 -29.88 -9.01
CA LYS A 823 -3.04 -31.19 -9.35
C LYS A 823 -2.49 -31.73 -10.66
N PHE A 824 -2.48 -30.89 -11.70
CA PHE A 824 -1.94 -31.28 -13.00
C PHE A 824 -0.43 -31.59 -12.94
N ALA A 825 0.33 -30.81 -12.14
CA ALA A 825 1.74 -31.08 -11.92
C ALA A 825 1.97 -32.41 -11.18
N LEU A 826 1.14 -32.74 -10.19
CA LEU A 826 1.17 -34.01 -9.45
C LEU A 826 0.85 -35.21 -10.34
N ASP A 827 -0.18 -35.12 -11.18
CA ASP A 827 -0.58 -36.20 -12.08
C ASP A 827 0.54 -36.48 -13.10
N ARG A 828 1.10 -35.43 -13.71
CA ARG A 828 2.26 -35.58 -14.63
C ARG A 828 3.52 -36.10 -13.94
N ALA A 829 3.73 -35.72 -12.69
CA ALA A 829 4.85 -36.22 -11.91
C ALA A 829 4.76 -37.73 -11.68
N LYS A 830 3.56 -38.28 -11.44
CA LYS A 830 3.36 -39.72 -11.25
C LYS A 830 3.58 -40.53 -12.53
N ASP A 831 3.25 -39.95 -13.68
CA ASP A 831 3.42 -40.60 -14.98
C ASP A 831 4.88 -40.58 -15.47
N ASP A 832 5.76 -39.82 -14.82
CA ASP A 832 7.17 -39.67 -15.20
C ASP A 832 8.08 -40.64 -14.43
N ASN A 833 8.62 -41.63 -15.14
CA ASN A 833 9.58 -42.61 -14.59
C ASN A 833 10.82 -41.96 -13.94
N ASN A 834 11.14 -40.70 -14.30
CA ASN A 834 12.28 -39.95 -13.76
C ASN A 834 11.92 -39.02 -12.58
N PHE A 835 10.71 -39.13 -12.04
CA PHE A 835 10.22 -38.27 -10.95
C PHE A 835 11.00 -38.45 -9.63
N ASN A 836 11.37 -39.69 -9.31
CA ASN A 836 12.06 -40.04 -8.07
C ASN A 836 13.60 -40.00 -8.18
N ILE A 837 14.16 -39.41 -9.24
CA ILE A 837 15.62 -39.29 -9.37
C ILE A 837 16.20 -38.34 -8.31
N SER A 838 15.49 -37.26 -7.98
CA SER A 838 15.91 -36.27 -6.97
C SER A 838 15.05 -36.30 -5.71
N TYR A 839 15.68 -36.16 -4.54
CA TYR A 839 14.99 -36.06 -3.26
C TYR A 839 14.33 -34.70 -3.05
N PHE A 840 14.95 -33.63 -3.55
CA PHE A 840 14.45 -32.25 -3.49
C PHE A 840 14.42 -31.60 -4.89
N PRO A 841 13.45 -30.70 -5.16
CA PRO A 841 12.26 -30.41 -4.37
C PRO A 841 11.21 -31.53 -4.44
N ALA A 842 10.14 -31.43 -3.65
CA ALA A 842 9.07 -32.43 -3.63
C ALA A 842 8.36 -32.54 -4.98
N ILE A 843 8.06 -31.39 -5.61
CA ILE A 843 7.57 -31.29 -6.99
C ILE A 843 8.50 -30.35 -7.76
N ASN A 844 9.18 -30.88 -8.78
CA ASN A 844 10.10 -30.10 -9.59
C ASN A 844 9.37 -29.09 -10.51
N GLN A 845 10.00 -27.94 -10.72
CA GLN A 845 9.53 -26.81 -11.51
C GLN A 845 9.17 -27.19 -12.96
N ARG A 846 9.82 -28.23 -13.52
CA ARG A 846 9.56 -28.76 -14.87
C ARG A 846 8.10 -29.17 -15.10
N TYR A 847 7.39 -29.58 -14.04
CA TYR A 847 5.98 -30.00 -14.14
C TYR A 847 5.02 -28.82 -14.28
N PHE A 848 5.43 -27.59 -13.92
CA PHE A 848 4.66 -26.36 -14.09
C PHE A 848 4.82 -25.74 -15.49
N SER A 849 4.78 -26.58 -16.52
CA SER A 849 4.98 -26.19 -17.93
C SER A 849 3.89 -25.23 -18.47
N ALA A 850 4.07 -24.72 -19.69
CA ALA A 850 3.03 -23.90 -20.36
C ALA A 850 1.69 -24.63 -20.50
N ALA A 851 1.71 -25.96 -20.69
CA ALA A 851 0.51 -26.78 -20.73
C ALA A 851 -0.18 -26.85 -19.36
N ALA A 852 0.59 -26.98 -18.27
CA ALA A 852 0.05 -26.99 -16.92
C ALA A 852 -0.61 -25.65 -16.56
N ARG A 853 0.04 -24.54 -16.92
CA ARG A 853 -0.52 -23.19 -16.73
C ARG A 853 -1.76 -22.92 -17.57
N SER A 854 -1.83 -23.49 -18.78
CA SER A 854 -3.03 -23.43 -19.62
C SER A 854 -4.19 -24.22 -18.99
N TYR A 855 -3.91 -25.44 -18.50
CA TYR A 855 -4.90 -26.29 -17.83
C TYR A 855 -5.44 -25.65 -16.55
N ALA A 856 -4.57 -25.03 -15.75
CA ALA A 856 -4.90 -24.41 -14.47
C ALA A 856 -6.05 -23.40 -14.54
N VAL A 857 -6.17 -22.67 -15.65
CA VAL A 857 -7.15 -21.59 -15.81
C VAL A 857 -8.36 -21.99 -16.63
N GLU A 858 -8.33 -23.14 -17.30
CA GLU A 858 -9.39 -23.57 -18.20
C GLU A 858 -10.73 -23.71 -17.46
N ARG A 859 -10.72 -24.42 -16.33
CA ARG A 859 -11.93 -24.60 -15.53
C ARG A 859 -12.40 -23.27 -14.93
N HIS A 860 -11.48 -22.46 -14.42
CA HIS A 860 -11.79 -21.15 -13.85
C HIS A 860 -12.46 -20.21 -14.87
N LEU A 861 -11.93 -20.13 -16.09
CA LEU A 861 -12.51 -19.31 -17.16
C LEU A 861 -13.85 -19.86 -17.65
N LYS A 862 -14.02 -21.19 -17.77
CA LYS A 862 -15.32 -21.80 -18.07
C LYS A 862 -16.34 -21.45 -17.00
N ASP A 863 -15.95 -21.52 -15.74
CA ASP A 863 -16.80 -21.12 -14.62
C ASP A 863 -17.21 -19.65 -14.71
N LEU A 864 -16.30 -18.74 -15.06
CA LEU A 864 -16.58 -17.31 -15.25
C LEU A 864 -17.51 -17.07 -16.44
N ALA A 865 -17.27 -17.75 -17.56
CA ALA A 865 -17.99 -17.57 -18.81
C ALA A 865 -19.40 -18.19 -18.83
N ASN A 866 -19.64 -19.24 -18.03
CA ASN A 866 -20.95 -19.90 -17.93
C ASN A 866 -21.95 -19.15 -17.03
N GLU A 867 -21.58 -17.98 -16.49
CA GLU A 867 -22.47 -17.21 -15.63
C GLU A 867 -23.45 -16.36 -16.43
N GLU A 868 -24.68 -16.22 -15.91
CA GLU A 868 -25.67 -15.33 -16.49
C GLU A 868 -25.16 -13.88 -16.50
N GLY A 869 -25.13 -13.25 -17.67
CA GLY A 869 -24.55 -11.92 -17.91
C GLY A 869 -23.11 -11.93 -18.43
N ASN A 870 -22.41 -13.07 -18.38
CA ASN A 870 -21.05 -13.24 -18.88
C ASN A 870 -20.99 -14.03 -20.21
N GLU A 871 -22.13 -14.27 -20.86
CA GLU A 871 -22.21 -14.99 -22.14
C GLU A 871 -21.26 -14.42 -23.22
N PRO A 872 -21.08 -13.08 -23.33
CA PRO A 872 -20.10 -12.50 -24.25
C PRO A 872 -18.66 -12.95 -24.00
N LEU A 873 -18.26 -13.19 -22.75
CA LEU A 873 -16.88 -13.60 -22.42
C LEU A 873 -16.53 -14.95 -23.03
N GLN A 874 -17.48 -15.88 -23.11
CA GLN A 874 -17.26 -17.19 -23.72
C GLN A 874 -16.86 -17.03 -25.19
N ILE A 875 -17.55 -16.14 -25.91
CA ILE A 875 -17.27 -15.82 -27.31
C ILE A 875 -15.90 -15.17 -27.44
N ILE A 876 -15.62 -14.14 -26.64
CA ILE A 876 -14.35 -13.38 -26.66
C ILE A 876 -13.15 -14.32 -26.43
N ILE A 877 -13.22 -15.15 -25.39
CA ILE A 877 -12.14 -16.08 -25.02
C ILE A 877 -11.90 -17.11 -26.13
N ASN A 878 -12.96 -17.68 -26.71
CA ASN A 878 -12.85 -18.69 -27.76
C ASN A 878 -12.27 -18.12 -29.06
N GLU A 879 -12.67 -16.91 -29.46
CA GLU A 879 -12.15 -16.25 -30.65
C GLU A 879 -10.65 -15.91 -30.52
N ILE A 880 -10.22 -15.43 -29.35
CA ILE A 880 -8.79 -15.18 -29.06
C ILE A 880 -7.99 -16.48 -29.03
N ARG A 881 -8.52 -17.54 -28.38
CA ARG A 881 -7.82 -18.83 -28.22
C ARG A 881 -7.63 -19.55 -29.55
N ASN A 882 -8.65 -19.57 -30.40
CA ASN A 882 -8.68 -20.33 -31.66
C ASN A 882 -7.99 -19.62 -32.85
N ASP A 883 -7.15 -18.62 -32.58
CA ASP A 883 -6.35 -17.91 -33.58
C ASP A 883 -7.17 -17.22 -34.69
N LYS A 884 -8.41 -16.85 -34.38
CA LYS A 884 -9.30 -16.16 -35.32
C LYS A 884 -9.11 -14.65 -35.30
N VAL A 885 -8.38 -14.11 -34.32
CA VAL A 885 -8.11 -12.67 -34.19
C VAL A 885 -6.80 -12.26 -34.89
N PRO A 886 -6.65 -10.99 -35.30
CA PRO A 886 -5.41 -10.50 -35.91
C PRO A 886 -4.16 -10.78 -35.05
N GLN A 887 -3.07 -11.25 -35.65
CA GLN A 887 -1.86 -11.66 -34.91
C GLN A 887 -1.18 -10.50 -34.16
N ASN A 888 -1.31 -9.27 -34.66
CA ASN A 888 -0.84 -8.04 -34.03
C ASN A 888 -1.58 -7.72 -32.73
N THR A 889 -2.83 -8.17 -32.58
CA THR A 889 -3.64 -7.92 -31.37
C THR A 889 -3.58 -9.07 -30.36
N ARG A 890 -2.98 -10.21 -30.73
CA ARG A 890 -2.77 -11.37 -29.83
C ARG A 890 -1.51 -11.24 -28.97
N ILE A 891 -1.39 -10.12 -28.26
CA ILE A 891 -0.24 -9.81 -27.40
C ILE A 891 -0.67 -9.52 -25.96
N THR A 892 0.24 -9.71 -25.00
CA THR A 892 -0.06 -9.55 -23.56
C THR A 892 -0.40 -8.12 -23.16
N THR A 893 -0.02 -7.13 -23.97
CA THR A 893 -0.24 -5.71 -23.68
C THR A 893 -0.58 -4.98 -24.97
N LEU A 894 -1.73 -4.31 -24.98
CA LEU A 894 -2.30 -3.60 -26.12
C LEU A 894 -2.38 -2.10 -25.82
N LEU A 895 -2.02 -1.28 -26.81
CA LEU A 895 -2.36 0.14 -26.83
C LEU A 895 -3.85 0.31 -27.15
N GLN A 896 -4.37 1.51 -26.87
CA GLN A 896 -5.79 1.82 -27.09
C GLN A 896 -6.30 1.44 -28.49
N THR A 897 -5.56 1.81 -29.54
CA THR A 897 -5.92 1.51 -30.93
C THR A 897 -5.93 0.01 -31.24
N GLU A 898 -4.97 -0.74 -30.68
CA GLU A 898 -4.84 -2.19 -30.89
C GLU A 898 -5.94 -2.96 -30.14
N PHE A 899 -6.35 -2.45 -28.98
CA PHE A 899 -7.48 -2.99 -28.22
C PHE A 899 -8.82 -2.70 -28.90
N GLU A 900 -9.01 -1.48 -29.40
CA GLU A 900 -10.19 -1.13 -30.19
C GLU A 900 -10.27 -1.96 -31.48
N GLU A 901 -9.14 -2.25 -32.14
CA GLU A 901 -9.06 -3.16 -33.29
C GLU A 901 -9.50 -4.59 -32.91
N LEU A 902 -8.99 -5.13 -31.79
CA LEU A 902 -9.39 -6.45 -31.27
C LEU A 902 -10.89 -6.50 -30.98
N ALA A 903 -11.41 -5.52 -30.24
CA ALA A 903 -12.81 -5.46 -29.84
C ALA A 903 -13.72 -5.36 -31.08
N ASN A 904 -13.43 -4.44 -32.00
CA ASN A 904 -14.22 -4.27 -33.22
C ASN A 904 -14.18 -5.52 -34.11
N TYR A 905 -13.03 -6.20 -34.21
CA TYR A 905 -12.92 -7.44 -34.97
C TYR A 905 -13.84 -8.54 -34.41
N ILE A 906 -13.80 -8.76 -33.09
CA ILE A 906 -14.61 -9.79 -32.44
C ILE A 906 -16.11 -9.44 -32.53
N ILE A 907 -16.48 -8.18 -32.27
CA ILE A 907 -17.88 -7.72 -32.33
C ILE A 907 -18.44 -7.86 -33.75
N LYS A 908 -17.69 -7.48 -34.78
CA LYS A 908 -18.14 -7.53 -36.18
C LYS A 908 -18.27 -8.96 -36.71
N ASN A 909 -17.40 -9.86 -36.28
CA ASN A 909 -17.37 -11.24 -36.79
C ASN A 909 -18.30 -12.20 -36.02
N ASN A 910 -18.89 -11.78 -34.91
CA ASN A 910 -19.88 -12.54 -34.16
C ASN A 910 -21.27 -11.90 -34.21
N LYS A 911 -22.18 -12.50 -35.00
CA LYS A 911 -23.57 -12.03 -35.17
C LYS A 911 -24.30 -11.84 -33.83
N THR A 912 -24.06 -12.74 -32.88
CA THR A 912 -24.66 -12.66 -31.53
C THR A 912 -24.25 -11.40 -30.75
N LEU A 913 -23.03 -10.89 -30.95
CA LEU A 913 -22.56 -9.68 -30.28
C LEU A 913 -23.00 -8.42 -31.05
N SER A 914 -22.97 -8.45 -32.38
CA SER A 914 -23.42 -7.33 -33.22
C SER A 914 -24.90 -7.05 -33.06
N ASP A 915 -25.73 -8.09 -33.08
CA ASP A 915 -27.19 -7.97 -33.08
C ASP A 915 -27.73 -7.51 -31.71
N ASN A 916 -26.96 -7.75 -30.64
CA ASN A 916 -27.27 -7.31 -29.28
C ASN A 916 -26.73 -5.89 -28.94
N GLY A 917 -26.17 -5.16 -29.92
CA GLY A 917 -25.66 -3.80 -29.70
C GLY A 917 -24.48 -3.75 -28.72
N TYR A 918 -23.60 -4.75 -28.75
CA TYR A 918 -22.43 -4.81 -27.87
C TYR A 918 -21.38 -3.79 -28.33
N THR A 919 -20.90 -2.95 -27.41
CA THR A 919 -19.99 -1.83 -27.70
C THR A 919 -18.56 -2.14 -27.22
N VAL A 920 -17.58 -1.39 -27.73
CA VAL A 920 -16.18 -1.48 -27.25
C VAL A 920 -16.08 -1.14 -25.75
N GLU A 921 -16.91 -0.22 -25.26
CA GLU A 921 -16.96 0.12 -23.83
C GLU A 921 -17.50 -1.03 -22.97
N LYS A 922 -18.54 -1.75 -23.43
CA LYS A 922 -19.01 -2.96 -22.75
C LYS A 922 -17.96 -4.07 -22.79
N PHE A 923 -17.28 -4.24 -23.91
CA PHE A 923 -16.16 -5.16 -24.06
C PHE A 923 -15.03 -4.86 -23.05
N GLU A 924 -14.66 -3.59 -22.89
CA GLU A 924 -13.69 -3.14 -21.89
C GLU A 924 -14.16 -3.43 -20.46
N ASN A 925 -15.40 -3.07 -20.15
CA ASN A 925 -15.97 -3.25 -18.81
C ASN A 925 -16.06 -4.72 -18.40
N ASP A 926 -16.53 -5.60 -19.28
CA ASP A 926 -16.69 -7.03 -18.96
C ASP A 926 -15.34 -7.70 -18.70
N LEU A 927 -14.30 -7.38 -19.49
CA LEU A 927 -12.95 -7.91 -19.26
C LEU A 927 -12.29 -7.34 -18.00
N THR A 928 -12.57 -6.08 -17.67
CA THR A 928 -11.99 -5.41 -16.49
C THR A 928 -12.67 -5.88 -15.20
N LEU A 929 -14.01 -5.95 -15.17
CA LEU A 929 -14.78 -6.41 -14.01
C LEU A 929 -14.48 -7.86 -13.63
N ASN A 930 -14.19 -8.71 -14.62
CA ASN A 930 -13.81 -10.11 -14.40
C ASN A 930 -12.30 -10.31 -14.16
N GLY A 931 -11.53 -9.22 -14.00
CA GLY A 931 -10.10 -9.30 -13.67
C GLY A 931 -9.22 -9.91 -14.76
N ILE A 932 -9.69 -9.93 -16.03
CA ILE A 932 -8.95 -10.48 -17.18
C ILE A 932 -7.91 -9.49 -17.69
N ILE A 933 -8.26 -8.20 -17.73
CA ILE A 933 -7.38 -7.11 -18.16
C ILE A 933 -7.27 -6.01 -17.10
N SER A 934 -6.13 -5.32 -17.07
CA SER A 934 -5.92 -4.10 -16.30
C SER A 934 -5.76 -2.93 -17.26
N VAL A 935 -6.35 -1.78 -16.93
CA VAL A 935 -6.22 -0.54 -17.69
C VAL A 935 -5.23 0.39 -16.99
N LYS A 936 -4.22 0.86 -17.71
CA LYS A 936 -3.24 1.86 -17.25
C LYS A 936 -3.21 3.04 -18.21
N TYR A 937 -3.09 4.25 -17.68
CA TYR A 937 -2.99 5.46 -18.50
C TYR A 937 -1.53 5.81 -18.76
N LYS A 938 -1.18 6.06 -20.02
CA LYS A 938 0.13 6.61 -20.41
C LYS A 938 0.07 8.15 -20.48
N ALA A 939 1.24 8.79 -20.47
CA ALA A 939 1.38 10.22 -20.73
C ALA A 939 0.62 10.61 -22.02
N GLY A 940 -0.24 11.63 -21.92
CA GLY A 940 -1.15 12.04 -23.00
C GLY A 940 -2.55 11.38 -22.94
N GLY A 941 -2.91 10.72 -21.83
CA GLY A 941 -4.28 10.23 -21.59
C GLY A 941 -4.67 8.95 -22.34
N ARG A 942 -3.74 8.35 -23.10
CA ARG A 942 -4.01 7.13 -23.87
C ARG A 942 -4.04 5.91 -22.96
N LYS A 943 -5.02 5.03 -23.18
CA LYS A 943 -5.16 3.78 -22.43
C LYS A 943 -4.17 2.72 -22.92
N MET A 944 -3.66 1.93 -21.98
CA MET A 944 -2.88 0.72 -22.20
C MET A 944 -3.54 -0.43 -21.45
N TYR A 945 -3.87 -1.49 -22.16
CA TYR A 945 -4.55 -2.66 -21.64
C TYR A 945 -3.53 -3.78 -21.47
N SER A 946 -3.50 -4.44 -20.31
CA SER A 946 -2.62 -5.57 -20.05
C SER A 946 -3.44 -6.77 -19.60
N PHE A 947 -3.31 -7.89 -20.30
CA PHE A 947 -3.89 -9.16 -19.85
C PHE A 947 -3.13 -9.67 -18.62
N ALA A 948 -3.85 -10.19 -17.63
CA ALA A 948 -3.22 -10.87 -16.51
C ALA A 948 -2.37 -12.05 -17.01
N PHE A 949 -1.21 -12.25 -16.38
CA PHE A 949 -0.28 -13.30 -16.79
C PHE A 949 -0.90 -14.70 -16.64
N LEU A 950 -1.83 -14.84 -15.68
CA LEU A 950 -2.70 -15.99 -15.49
C LEU A 950 -3.29 -16.53 -16.81
N TYR A 951 -3.82 -15.66 -17.65
CA TYR A 951 -4.53 -16.05 -18.88
C TYR A 951 -3.62 -16.18 -20.10
N LYS A 952 -2.34 -15.79 -20.00
CA LYS A 952 -1.42 -15.68 -21.12
C LYS A 952 -1.29 -16.97 -21.93
N TYR A 953 -1.06 -18.09 -21.25
CA TYR A 953 -0.79 -19.37 -21.91
C TYR A 953 -2.06 -19.99 -22.49
N TYR A 954 -3.18 -19.86 -21.77
CA TYR A 954 -4.48 -20.35 -22.23
C TYR A 954 -5.00 -19.60 -23.45
N LEU A 955 -4.84 -18.28 -23.48
CA LEU A 955 -5.21 -17.44 -24.62
C LEU A 955 -4.15 -17.46 -25.75
N GLY A 956 -2.98 -18.03 -25.51
CA GLY A 956 -1.86 -18.08 -26.46
C GLY A 956 -1.28 -16.71 -26.80
N LEU A 957 -1.26 -15.78 -25.84
CA LEU A 957 -0.79 -14.41 -26.03
C LEU A 957 0.75 -14.35 -26.17
N LYS A 958 1.22 -13.57 -27.15
CA LYS A 958 2.65 -13.35 -27.41
C LYS A 958 3.16 -12.13 -26.62
N LYS A 959 4.47 -12.07 -26.36
CA LYS A 959 5.09 -10.84 -25.82
C LYS A 959 5.02 -9.73 -26.90
N PRO A 960 4.87 -8.45 -26.52
CA PRO A 960 4.96 -7.35 -27.48
C PRO A 960 6.31 -7.41 -28.20
N MET A 961 6.33 -7.29 -29.52
CA MET A 961 7.61 -7.18 -30.24
C MET A 961 8.30 -5.90 -29.76
N ALA A 962 9.53 -6.03 -29.26
CA ALA A 962 10.36 -4.88 -28.97
C ALA A 962 10.56 -4.11 -30.28
N THR A 963 9.93 -2.94 -30.40
CA THR A 963 10.23 -2.02 -31.50
C THR A 963 11.71 -1.69 -31.39
N LYS A 964 12.51 -2.20 -32.34
CA LYS A 964 13.89 -1.72 -32.53
C LYS A 964 13.81 -0.23 -32.81
N TYR A 965 13.98 0.59 -31.76
CA TYR A 965 14.21 2.01 -31.91
C TYR A 965 15.55 2.15 -32.64
N LYS A 966 15.50 2.33 -33.97
CA LYS A 966 16.64 2.89 -34.70
C LYS A 966 16.78 4.32 -34.19
N PRO A 967 17.92 4.72 -33.59
CA PRO A 967 18.11 6.11 -33.21
C PRO A 967 17.98 6.96 -34.48
N ARG A 968 17.04 7.91 -34.48
CA ARG A 968 16.99 8.96 -35.49
C ARG A 968 18.31 9.72 -35.38
N LYS A 969 19.12 9.68 -36.44
CA LYS A 969 20.21 10.65 -36.63
C LYS A 969 19.54 12.03 -36.64
N PHE A 970 19.78 12.83 -35.61
CA PHE A 970 19.52 14.25 -35.68
C PHE A 970 20.53 14.84 -36.68
N ASN A 971 20.03 15.29 -37.82
CA ASN A 971 20.79 16.18 -38.69
C ASN A 971 20.94 17.51 -37.94
N SER A 972 22.17 17.87 -37.61
CA SER A 972 22.53 19.22 -37.19
C SER A 972 22.28 20.18 -38.37
N LYS A 973 21.21 20.97 -38.29
CA LYS A 973 21.15 22.29 -38.89
C LYS A 973 20.02 23.07 -38.20
N TYR A 974 20.45 24.20 -37.62
CA TYR A 974 19.73 25.25 -36.90
C TYR A 974 19.54 25.01 -35.41
#